data_AF-A0A6G0RUQ9-F1
#
_entry.id   AF-A0A6G0RUQ9-F1
#
_cell.length_a   1.000
_cell.length_b   1.000
_cell.length_c   1.000
_cell.angle_alpha   90.00
_cell.angle_beta   90.00
_cell.angle_gamma   90.00
#
_symmetry.space_group_name_H-M   'P 1'
#
loop_
_entity.id
_entity.type
_entity.pdbx_description
1 polymer ?
#
loop_
_entity_poly.entity_id
_entity_poly.type
_entity_poly.pdbx_seq_one_letter_code
_entity_poly.pdbx_strand_id
1 'polypeptide(L)'
;MSCWSLLDVAETGDASCLWSLWKDGVDVEDTEDTGWTPLMVASKNGHLSIVDFLLGEGAEVDKKEWGDGDGKTALAFAAMNGHLEVVQALVSHEADVNKADKDGKTPTWLAARNGHAEVAEWLQEMGGSKESNAPTRLMHHCASERANADTAEDLVEECENDVNARDSRGRTALMYLCAGPKEIDVDTLKLLAKYGADVNAQDNKGQTPLMLAAMKGDIKAVELLLSFGADMNITDKTKRTAIEYASERGHRRVRELILTSSNFQLQSVISDVEAPKWHIPATEIGEYVSQSDIGGDFMGIWLDSAVVIKIYVPSTEPFGEQVGRWFALRHPNIQKLYGAVCEGYGLFVCEHMTTGSLKAYGDRKWSEWDASSVASVYRHIYEAALGLQYLHEREIVHGDVRLENILIGSNGFAKLANISSSKSVGRENQQKSSDIVTLTLCMQHIDFSVPPHGLDSQFRAEWRHLSRDMRCGGLTISEVVPRIKILIEMLTPKTNQSVSRDRVLNTLSDLRDVVDEINDERFKDIFEHLAVVCQEYIVPENHEDTIIVLQDVQYAIEERFSLSKSSTSQNSCSWVVNSPLGFFYKQMQQVLDVLRAPIKIRRELEQLWPEDISIHHAEEIDPAEVVESIPEWFIGPNELENEVPFASGGFSEVSRAQWLNTDVVVKRITMSSSNNEKRRNLFLNEVALWFGLNHSYVMKLFGGCHVGKKPFFVCEEAENGSLIKYLEKLQGTTGSMGGVWLKLYEASLGLEYLHARGIIHRDLKCDNILVDTDDRAKLTDFGLGSFASAEDRGDVSDAAHWVVPECLDGKQATFASDIFSFGMCIIQAVTGKRPWGNLDNMLVERRVQNGELPQKPPAFSNSEWELVLSMCKLKPSERLNILVVVQRLKEFASVPEAASI
;
A
#
# COMPACT_ATOMS: atom_id res chain seq x y z
N MET A 1 14.70 6.31 86.89
CA MET A 1 13.81 5.23 86.43
C MET A 1 12.90 5.91 85.42
N SER A 2 13.18 5.70 84.14
CA SER A 2 12.34 6.24 83.05
C SER A 2 10.89 5.82 83.31
N CYS A 3 9.96 6.75 83.28
CA CYS A 3 8.54 6.46 83.33
C CYS A 3 8.20 5.82 81.98
N TRP A 4 8.00 4.51 81.94
CA TRP A 4 7.49 3.84 80.74
C TRP A 4 5.98 3.97 80.78
N SER A 5 5.35 4.51 79.74
CA SER A 5 3.89 4.45 79.58
C SER A 5 3.48 3.11 78.95
N LEU A 6 2.18 2.78 78.99
CA LEU A 6 1.67 1.64 78.22
C LEU A 6 1.87 1.85 76.69
N LEU A 7 1.92 3.10 76.22
CA LEU A 7 2.25 3.44 74.84
C LEU A 7 3.71 3.12 74.50
N ASP A 8 4.67 3.42 75.38
CA ASP A 8 6.09 3.07 75.18
C ASP A 8 6.28 1.55 75.06
N VAL A 9 5.56 0.80 75.90
CA VAL A 9 5.57 -0.67 75.84
C VAL A 9 4.95 -1.16 74.53
N ALA A 10 3.80 -0.60 74.14
CA ALA A 10 3.14 -0.91 72.87
C ALA A 10 3.96 -0.49 71.63
N GLU A 11 4.82 0.52 71.73
CA GLU A 11 5.71 0.93 70.64
C GLU A 11 6.90 -0.02 70.52
N THR A 12 7.55 -0.32 71.65
CA THR A 12 8.79 -1.10 71.69
C THR A 12 8.60 -2.61 71.60
N GLY A 13 7.44 -3.13 72.01
CA GLY A 13 7.19 -4.57 72.09
C GLY A 13 7.71 -5.23 73.37
N ASP A 14 8.28 -4.47 74.31
CA ASP A 14 8.89 -5.02 75.53
C ASP A 14 7.87 -5.30 76.64
N ALA A 15 7.41 -6.54 76.73
CA ALA A 15 6.47 -6.99 77.75
C ALA A 15 7.07 -7.09 79.18
N SER A 16 8.38 -6.86 79.38
CA SER A 16 9.06 -7.09 80.66
C SER A 16 8.51 -6.23 81.81
N CYS A 17 7.98 -5.04 81.51
CA CYS A 17 7.44 -4.09 82.49
C CYS A 17 5.90 -4.04 82.52
N LEU A 18 5.22 -4.75 81.62
CA LEU A 18 3.78 -4.67 81.36
C LEU A 18 2.94 -4.94 82.64
N TRP A 19 3.26 -6.02 83.35
CA TRP A 19 2.56 -6.40 84.59
C TRP A 19 2.78 -5.41 85.74
N SER A 20 3.97 -4.79 85.80
CA SER A 20 4.26 -3.77 86.83
C SER A 20 3.45 -2.51 86.57
N LEU A 21 3.39 -2.06 85.31
CA LEU A 21 2.65 -0.86 84.91
C LEU A 21 1.14 -1.02 85.13
N TRP A 22 0.58 -2.18 84.77
CA TRP A 22 -0.84 -2.46 85.02
C TRP A 22 -1.17 -2.48 86.51
N LYS A 23 -0.33 -3.09 87.35
CA LYS A 23 -0.52 -3.12 88.80
C LYS A 23 -0.49 -1.71 89.44
N ASP A 24 0.25 -0.79 88.84
CA ASP A 24 0.32 0.61 89.29
C ASP A 24 -0.93 1.43 88.88
N GLY A 25 -1.92 0.80 88.22
CA GLY A 25 -3.23 1.38 87.94
C GLY A 25 -3.29 2.23 86.68
N VAL A 26 -2.39 1.99 85.71
CA VAL A 26 -2.41 2.67 84.41
C VAL A 26 -3.64 2.25 83.63
N ASP A 27 -4.35 3.23 83.07
CA ASP A 27 -5.53 3.01 82.22
C ASP A 27 -5.10 2.36 80.89
N VAL A 28 -5.70 1.22 80.55
CA VAL A 28 -5.44 0.51 79.28
C VAL A 28 -5.89 1.31 78.06
N GLU A 29 -6.75 2.31 78.28
CA GLU A 29 -7.26 3.24 77.27
C GLU A 29 -6.50 4.56 77.22
N ASP A 30 -5.40 4.69 77.96
CA ASP A 30 -4.63 5.94 78.03
C ASP A 30 -4.08 6.31 76.64
N THR A 31 -4.73 7.30 76.03
CA THR A 31 -4.32 7.89 74.77
C THR A 31 -3.68 9.22 75.13
N GLU A 32 -2.36 9.34 74.99
CA GLU A 32 -1.71 10.65 75.00
C GLU A 32 -2.35 11.61 73.96
N ASP A 33 -1.90 12.87 73.88
CA ASP A 33 -2.49 13.97 73.07
C ASP A 33 -2.69 13.68 71.55
N THR A 34 -2.30 12.51 71.05
CA THR A 34 -2.42 12.07 69.66
C THR A 34 -3.67 11.24 69.36
N GLY A 35 -4.40 10.79 70.39
CA GLY A 35 -5.63 9.99 70.21
C GLY A 35 -5.40 8.53 69.81
N TRP A 36 -4.18 8.02 69.97
CA TRP A 36 -3.79 6.62 69.75
C TRP A 36 -3.88 5.81 71.05
N THR A 37 -4.51 4.64 71.01
CA THR A 37 -4.51 3.72 72.16
C THR A 37 -3.28 2.82 72.15
N PRO A 38 -2.86 2.29 73.32
CA PRO A 38 -1.83 1.25 73.39
C PRO A 38 -2.16 0.07 72.47
N LEU A 39 -3.45 -0.29 72.34
CA LEU A 39 -3.92 -1.36 71.46
C LEU A 39 -3.67 -1.03 69.98
N MET A 40 -3.90 0.21 69.53
CA MET A 40 -3.61 0.65 68.16
C MET A 40 -2.12 0.63 67.86
N VAL A 41 -1.28 1.11 68.77
CA VAL A 41 0.19 1.14 68.60
C VAL A 41 0.75 -0.28 68.52
N ALA A 42 0.36 -1.16 69.45
CA ALA A 42 0.79 -2.55 69.44
C ALA A 42 0.31 -3.29 68.18
N SER A 43 -0.91 -3.01 67.73
CA SER A 43 -1.49 -3.63 66.53
C SER A 43 -0.81 -3.17 65.23
N LYS A 44 -0.43 -1.90 65.14
CA LYS A 44 0.33 -1.35 64.02
C LYS A 44 1.72 -1.97 63.90
N ASN A 45 2.35 -2.29 65.03
CA ASN A 45 3.73 -2.80 65.08
C ASN A 45 3.81 -4.34 65.11
N GLY A 46 2.69 -5.04 65.20
CA GLY A 46 2.64 -6.51 65.17
C GLY A 46 2.94 -7.20 66.49
N HIS A 47 2.86 -6.49 67.63
CA HIS A 47 3.26 -7.01 68.94
C HIS A 47 2.14 -7.84 69.60
N LEU A 48 1.93 -9.07 69.11
CA LEU A 48 0.85 -9.98 69.55
C LEU A 48 0.74 -10.14 71.09
N SER A 49 1.86 -10.33 71.79
CA SER A 49 1.85 -10.55 73.25
C SER A 49 1.31 -9.35 74.04
N ILE A 50 1.45 -8.13 73.50
CA ILE A 50 0.92 -6.91 74.10
C ILE A 50 -0.55 -6.76 73.73
N VAL A 51 -0.92 -7.07 72.47
CA VAL A 51 -2.32 -7.08 72.01
C VAL A 51 -3.16 -8.03 72.86
N ASP A 52 -2.71 -9.27 73.07
CA ASP A 52 -3.42 -10.26 73.89
C ASP A 52 -3.60 -9.79 75.34
N PHE A 53 -2.57 -9.16 75.92
CA PHE A 53 -2.66 -8.62 77.27
C PHE A 53 -3.67 -7.48 77.37
N LEU A 54 -3.61 -6.50 76.45
CA LEU A 54 -4.49 -5.34 76.47
C LEU A 54 -5.96 -5.76 76.27
N LEU A 55 -6.23 -6.71 75.37
CA LEU A 55 -7.57 -7.26 75.18
C LEU A 55 -8.05 -8.04 76.41
N GLY A 56 -7.17 -8.81 77.05
CA GLY A 56 -7.46 -9.54 78.29
C GLY A 56 -7.81 -8.62 79.47
N GLU A 57 -7.24 -7.42 79.51
CA GLU A 57 -7.52 -6.39 80.52
C GLU A 57 -8.65 -5.43 80.14
N GLY A 58 -9.38 -5.72 79.05
CA GLY A 58 -10.62 -5.02 78.69
C GLY A 58 -10.47 -3.80 77.80
N ALA A 59 -9.39 -3.69 77.02
CA ALA A 59 -9.26 -2.65 76.01
C ALA A 59 -10.41 -2.69 74.97
N GLU A 60 -10.91 -1.54 74.56
CA GLU A 60 -12.01 -1.39 73.60
C GLU A 60 -11.51 -1.72 72.18
N VAL A 61 -11.82 -2.93 71.72
CA VAL A 61 -11.32 -3.52 70.46
C VAL A 61 -11.61 -2.67 69.21
N ASP A 62 -12.79 -2.02 69.17
CA ASP A 62 -13.28 -1.25 68.01
C ASP A 62 -13.16 0.27 68.18
N LYS A 63 -12.40 0.72 69.18
CA LYS A 63 -12.16 2.15 69.39
C LYS A 63 -11.51 2.74 68.15
N LYS A 64 -12.02 3.89 67.70
CA LYS A 64 -11.48 4.63 66.57
C LYS A 64 -10.51 5.70 67.04
N GLU A 65 -9.42 5.86 66.30
CA GLU A 65 -8.54 7.02 66.42
C GLU A 65 -9.39 8.31 66.33
N TRP A 66 -9.11 9.28 67.18
CA TRP A 66 -9.84 10.56 67.23
C TRP A 66 -8.90 11.74 66.91
N GLY A 67 -9.45 12.95 66.80
CA GLY A 67 -8.71 14.14 66.36
C GLY A 67 -8.51 14.19 64.84
N ASP A 68 -7.36 14.69 64.38
CA ASP A 68 -7.01 14.85 62.97
C ASP A 68 -6.64 13.53 62.25
N GLY A 69 -6.66 12.40 62.98
CA GLY A 69 -6.40 11.06 62.44
C GLY A 69 -7.47 10.53 61.48
N ASP A 70 -7.22 9.41 60.82
CA ASP A 70 -8.11 8.82 59.79
C ASP A 70 -9.29 8.03 60.40
N GLY A 71 -9.36 7.91 61.73
CA GLY A 71 -10.41 7.16 62.41
C GLY A 71 -10.32 5.65 62.23
N LYS A 72 -9.10 5.14 62.15
CA LYS A 72 -8.82 3.70 62.06
C LYS A 72 -8.98 3.00 63.42
N THR A 73 -9.35 1.73 63.39
CA THR A 73 -9.35 0.83 64.55
C THR A 73 -8.02 0.07 64.66
N ALA A 74 -7.80 -0.61 65.78
CA ALA A 74 -6.66 -1.54 65.94
C ALA A 74 -6.62 -2.59 64.82
N LEU A 75 -7.77 -3.15 64.44
CA LEU A 75 -7.90 -4.11 63.34
C LEU A 75 -7.50 -3.50 61.99
N ALA A 76 -7.91 -2.26 61.72
CA ALA A 76 -7.52 -1.54 60.50
C ALA A 76 -6.01 -1.29 60.43
N PHE A 77 -5.34 -0.99 61.56
CA PHE A 77 -3.88 -0.85 61.60
C PHE A 77 -3.14 -2.18 61.39
N ALA A 78 -3.59 -3.27 62.03
CA ALA A 78 -3.01 -4.59 61.85
C ALA A 78 -3.15 -5.08 60.40
N ALA A 79 -4.34 -4.88 59.81
CA ALA A 79 -4.63 -5.23 58.43
C ALA A 79 -3.79 -4.41 57.43
N MET A 80 -3.66 -3.10 57.66
CA MET A 80 -2.85 -2.19 56.83
C MET A 80 -1.36 -2.54 56.81
N ASN A 81 -0.82 -3.14 57.87
CA ASN A 81 0.61 -3.52 57.99
C ASN A 81 0.86 -5.02 57.82
N GLY A 82 -0.18 -5.83 57.58
CA GLY A 82 -0.04 -7.25 57.23
C GLY A 82 0.22 -8.20 58.39
N HIS A 83 -0.13 -7.82 59.62
CA HIS A 83 0.09 -8.64 60.81
C HIS A 83 -1.05 -9.65 61.01
N LEU A 84 -0.99 -10.79 60.31
CA LEU A 84 -2.06 -11.79 60.30
C LEU A 84 -2.39 -12.32 61.71
N GLU A 85 -1.38 -12.62 62.53
CA GLU A 85 -1.60 -13.18 63.86
C GLU A 85 -2.29 -12.17 64.78
N VAL A 86 -1.99 -10.88 64.64
CA VAL A 86 -2.67 -9.80 65.36
C VAL A 86 -4.09 -9.61 64.84
N VAL A 87 -4.32 -9.69 63.53
CA VAL A 87 -5.66 -9.65 62.93
C VAL A 87 -6.52 -10.79 63.48
N GLN A 88 -5.97 -12.01 63.57
CA GLN A 88 -6.66 -13.16 64.15
C GLN A 88 -6.99 -12.95 65.63
N ALA A 89 -6.05 -12.43 66.43
CA ALA A 89 -6.26 -12.15 67.85
C ALA A 89 -7.37 -11.10 68.07
N LEU A 90 -7.37 -10.00 67.30
CA LEU A 90 -8.39 -8.96 67.38
C LEU A 90 -9.79 -9.49 66.98
N VAL A 91 -9.90 -10.25 65.89
CA VAL A 91 -11.17 -10.85 65.46
C VAL A 91 -11.67 -11.91 66.46
N SER A 92 -10.77 -12.64 67.11
CA SER A 92 -11.15 -13.58 68.19
C SER A 92 -11.71 -12.88 69.44
N HIS A 93 -11.40 -11.59 69.63
CA HIS A 93 -11.97 -10.72 70.66
C HIS A 93 -13.09 -9.84 70.10
N GLU A 94 -13.83 -10.35 69.11
CA GLU A 94 -15.04 -9.74 68.56
C GLU A 94 -14.86 -8.37 67.86
N ALA A 95 -13.66 -8.08 67.32
CA ALA A 95 -13.46 -6.91 66.47
C ALA A 95 -14.39 -6.94 65.24
N ASP A 96 -15.05 -5.82 64.93
CA ASP A 96 -15.91 -5.70 63.75
C ASP A 96 -15.06 -5.66 62.47
N VAL A 97 -15.03 -6.79 61.76
CA VAL A 97 -14.32 -6.98 60.49
C VAL A 97 -14.73 -5.98 59.39
N ASN A 98 -15.87 -5.31 59.55
CA ASN A 98 -16.43 -4.34 58.61
C ASN A 98 -16.29 -2.89 59.08
N LYS A 99 -15.62 -2.64 60.20
CA LYS A 99 -15.50 -1.30 60.77
C LYS A 99 -14.65 -0.38 59.90
N ALA A 100 -15.30 0.40 59.05
CA ALA A 100 -14.64 1.31 58.13
C ALA A 100 -14.06 2.56 58.84
N ASP A 101 -12.95 3.09 58.31
CA ASP A 101 -12.34 4.37 58.75
C ASP A 101 -13.18 5.60 58.31
N LYS A 102 -12.69 6.84 58.55
CA LYS A 102 -13.42 8.07 58.16
C LYS A 102 -13.63 8.20 56.65
N ASP A 103 -12.80 7.55 55.84
CA ASP A 103 -12.90 7.53 54.39
C ASP A 103 -13.76 6.35 53.87
N GLY A 104 -14.38 5.58 54.76
CA GLY A 104 -15.17 4.41 54.40
C GLY A 104 -14.35 3.17 54.05
N LYS A 105 -13.06 3.12 54.38
CA LYS A 105 -12.19 1.98 54.06
C LYS A 105 -12.25 0.91 55.14
N THR A 106 -12.60 -0.32 54.77
CA THR A 106 -12.66 -1.47 55.68
C THR A 106 -11.26 -2.07 55.93
N PRO A 107 -11.08 -2.86 57.00
CA PRO A 107 -9.84 -3.60 57.24
C PRO A 107 -9.41 -4.46 56.03
N THR A 108 -10.36 -5.14 55.38
CA THR A 108 -10.12 -5.91 54.15
C THR A 108 -9.57 -5.04 53.02
N TRP A 109 -10.13 -3.84 52.83
CA TRP A 109 -9.65 -2.88 51.83
C TRP A 109 -8.23 -2.39 52.13
N LEU A 110 -7.91 -2.13 53.41
CA LEU A 110 -6.59 -1.68 53.83
C LEU A 110 -5.52 -2.76 53.64
N ALA A 111 -5.83 -4.03 53.93
CA ALA A 111 -4.94 -5.16 53.68
C ALA A 111 -4.67 -5.34 52.18
N ALA A 112 -5.72 -5.34 51.35
CA ALA A 112 -5.59 -5.45 49.91
C ALA A 112 -4.76 -4.31 49.31
N ARG A 113 -4.99 -3.06 49.76
CA ARG A 113 -4.25 -1.89 49.28
C ARG A 113 -2.76 -1.92 49.57
N ASN A 114 -2.36 -2.51 50.67
CA ASN A 114 -0.94 -2.59 51.06
C ASN A 114 -0.28 -3.91 50.63
N GLY A 115 -0.96 -4.73 49.80
CA GLY A 115 -0.39 -5.95 49.24
C GLY A 115 -0.40 -7.15 50.18
N HIS A 116 -1.19 -7.10 51.26
CA HIS A 116 -1.31 -8.18 52.23
C HIS A 116 -2.45 -9.13 51.86
N ALA A 117 -2.25 -9.87 50.77
CA ALA A 117 -3.26 -10.77 50.19
C ALA A 117 -3.78 -11.81 51.21
N GLU A 118 -2.87 -12.43 51.96
CA GLU A 118 -3.21 -13.45 52.98
C GLU A 118 -4.14 -12.90 54.07
N VAL A 119 -3.91 -11.66 54.51
CA VAL A 119 -4.77 -10.98 55.49
C VAL A 119 -6.12 -10.62 54.88
N ALA A 120 -6.13 -10.15 53.64
CA ALA A 120 -7.37 -9.79 52.94
C ALA A 120 -8.26 -11.02 52.70
N GLU A 121 -7.67 -12.15 52.28
CA GLU A 121 -8.37 -13.43 52.08
C GLU A 121 -8.95 -13.94 53.39
N TRP A 122 -8.15 -13.98 54.47
CA TRP A 122 -8.62 -14.44 55.77
C TRP A 122 -9.75 -13.56 56.33
N LEU A 123 -9.65 -12.23 56.21
CA LEU A 123 -10.72 -11.32 56.62
C LEU A 123 -12.02 -11.54 55.83
N GLN A 124 -11.94 -11.91 54.55
CA GLN A 124 -13.12 -12.27 53.75
C GLN A 124 -13.76 -13.58 54.23
N GLU A 125 -12.97 -14.59 54.60
CA GLU A 125 -13.47 -15.84 55.18
C GLU A 125 -14.26 -15.59 56.48
N MET A 126 -13.86 -14.58 57.26
CA MET A 126 -14.50 -14.20 58.52
C MET A 126 -15.67 -13.22 58.35
N GLY A 127 -16.20 -13.05 57.13
CA GLY A 127 -17.36 -12.19 56.86
C GLY A 127 -17.05 -10.71 56.65
N GLY A 128 -15.78 -10.37 56.42
CA GLY A 128 -15.36 -9.07 55.93
C GLY A 128 -16.01 -8.75 54.58
N SER A 129 -16.42 -7.51 54.41
CA SER A 129 -17.13 -7.01 53.25
C SER A 129 -16.34 -7.33 51.98
N LYS A 130 -17.01 -7.84 50.95
CA LYS A 130 -16.43 -8.09 49.61
C LYS A 130 -16.07 -6.80 48.86
N GLU A 131 -15.78 -5.71 49.57
CA GLU A 131 -15.46 -4.37 49.06
C GLU A 131 -14.18 -4.33 48.19
N SER A 132 -13.51 -5.47 47.95
CA SER A 132 -12.77 -5.62 46.71
C SER A 132 -13.73 -6.14 45.63
N ASN A 133 -14.54 -5.25 45.04
CA ASN A 133 -15.12 -5.57 43.74
C ASN A 133 -13.95 -5.97 42.80
N ALA A 134 -14.22 -6.86 41.84
CA ALA A 134 -13.18 -7.35 40.93
C ALA A 134 -12.28 -6.23 40.35
N PRO A 135 -12.80 -5.01 40.05
CA PRO A 135 -11.95 -3.91 39.59
C PRO A 135 -10.94 -3.41 40.64
N THR A 136 -11.29 -3.42 41.93
CA THR A 136 -10.35 -3.09 43.01
C THR A 136 -9.25 -4.14 43.13
N ARG A 137 -9.57 -5.43 42.99
CA ARG A 137 -8.57 -6.52 42.95
C ARG A 137 -7.64 -6.36 41.74
N LEU A 138 -8.19 -6.04 40.58
CA LEU A 138 -7.42 -5.77 39.36
C LEU A 138 -6.46 -4.57 39.54
N MET A 139 -6.92 -3.48 40.15
CA MET A 139 -6.06 -2.32 40.47
C MET A 139 -4.91 -2.69 41.42
N HIS A 140 -5.18 -3.49 42.46
CA HIS A 140 -4.15 -3.95 43.40
C HIS A 140 -3.15 -4.89 42.74
N HIS A 141 -3.61 -5.80 41.89
CA HIS A 141 -2.74 -6.66 41.09
C HIS A 141 -1.84 -5.83 40.18
N CYS A 142 -2.40 -4.85 39.46
CA CYS A 142 -1.64 -3.94 38.60
C CYS A 142 -0.60 -3.08 39.36
N ALA A 143 -0.83 -2.81 40.65
CA ALA A 143 0.10 -2.08 41.51
C ALA A 143 1.21 -2.96 42.13
N SER A 144 1.07 -4.29 42.05
CA SER A 144 1.94 -5.26 42.73
C SER A 144 3.23 -5.53 41.96
N GLU A 145 4.33 -5.80 42.67
CA GLU A 145 5.58 -6.29 42.06
C GLU A 145 5.42 -7.67 41.39
N ARG A 146 4.37 -8.42 41.76
CA ARG A 146 4.03 -9.74 41.21
C ARG A 146 2.96 -9.70 40.12
N ALA A 147 2.65 -8.50 39.59
CA ALA A 147 1.75 -8.34 38.45
C ALA A 147 2.17 -9.25 37.28
N ASN A 148 1.21 -9.98 36.73
CA ASN A 148 1.37 -10.88 35.59
C ASN A 148 0.06 -10.96 34.79
N ALA A 149 0.15 -11.31 33.51
CA ALA A 149 -0.98 -11.31 32.60
C ALA A 149 -2.04 -12.36 32.95
N ASP A 150 -1.64 -13.56 33.37
CA ASP A 150 -2.58 -14.67 33.65
C ASP A 150 -3.56 -14.32 34.78
N THR A 151 -3.04 -13.85 35.92
CA THR A 151 -3.87 -13.39 37.05
C THR A 151 -4.65 -12.12 36.69
N ALA A 152 -4.13 -11.28 35.78
CA ALA A 152 -4.87 -10.10 35.32
C ALA A 152 -6.06 -10.50 34.42
N GLU A 153 -5.92 -11.52 33.58
CA GLU A 153 -6.99 -12.03 32.71
C GLU A 153 -8.13 -12.61 33.54
N ASP A 154 -7.82 -13.46 34.52
CA ASP A 154 -8.80 -14.00 35.48
C ASP A 154 -9.59 -12.86 36.17
N LEU A 155 -8.87 -11.82 36.64
CA LEU A 155 -9.48 -10.68 37.33
C LEU A 155 -10.31 -9.80 36.38
N VAL A 156 -9.94 -9.64 35.12
CA VAL A 156 -10.71 -8.88 34.12
C VAL A 156 -12.01 -9.60 33.78
N GLU A 157 -11.98 -10.93 33.66
CA GLU A 157 -13.18 -11.76 33.45
C GLU A 157 -14.15 -11.67 34.66
N GLU A 158 -13.62 -11.65 35.88
CA GLU A 158 -14.40 -11.41 37.11
C GLU A 158 -15.03 -10.00 37.17
N CYS A 159 -14.53 -9.03 36.39
CA CYS A 159 -15.04 -7.65 36.33
C CYS A 159 -16.20 -7.44 35.34
N GLU A 160 -16.76 -8.49 34.71
CA GLU A 160 -17.65 -8.35 33.55
C GLU A 160 -17.06 -7.47 32.43
N ASN A 161 -15.71 -7.42 32.32
CA ASN A 161 -14.92 -6.54 31.44
C ASN A 161 -14.97 -5.03 31.75
N ASP A 162 -15.44 -4.57 32.92
CA ASP A 162 -15.29 -3.15 33.31
C ASP A 162 -13.87 -2.84 33.84
N VAL A 163 -12.91 -2.80 32.92
CA VAL A 163 -11.50 -2.45 33.20
C VAL A 163 -11.29 -0.96 33.54
N ASN A 164 -12.35 -0.14 33.41
CA ASN A 164 -12.31 1.31 33.52
C ASN A 164 -12.88 1.85 34.83
N ALA A 165 -13.24 0.96 35.78
CA ALA A 165 -13.65 1.35 37.11
C ALA A 165 -12.61 2.30 37.75
N ARG A 166 -13.09 3.19 38.61
CA ARG A 166 -12.26 4.22 39.27
C ARG A 166 -12.32 4.09 40.78
N ASP A 167 -11.16 4.19 41.43
CA ASP A 167 -11.08 4.25 42.89
C ASP A 167 -11.50 5.62 43.45
N SER A 168 -11.43 5.80 44.77
CA SER A 168 -11.72 7.09 45.43
C SER A 168 -10.79 8.25 45.04
N ARG A 169 -9.67 7.95 44.38
CA ARG A 169 -8.72 8.92 43.80
C ARG A 169 -8.96 9.13 42.29
N GLY A 170 -9.97 8.48 41.71
CA GLY A 170 -10.27 8.53 40.28
C GLY A 170 -9.36 7.66 39.41
N ARG A 171 -8.56 6.76 40.00
CA ARG A 171 -7.55 5.96 39.30
C ARG A 171 -8.11 4.64 38.80
N THR A 172 -7.69 4.26 37.59
CA THR A 172 -8.04 2.98 36.93
C THR A 172 -6.92 1.94 37.11
N ALA A 173 -7.18 0.68 36.75
CA ALA A 173 -6.17 -0.38 36.77
C ALA A 173 -4.94 -0.05 35.90
N LEU A 174 -5.15 0.52 34.71
CA LEU A 174 -4.08 0.96 33.81
C LEU A 174 -3.19 2.03 34.46
N MET A 175 -3.76 2.97 35.23
CA MET A 175 -2.97 3.96 35.96
C MET A 175 -2.10 3.33 37.06
N TYR A 176 -2.62 2.33 37.76
CA TYR A 176 -1.84 1.59 38.75
C TYR A 176 -0.68 0.82 38.11
N LEU A 177 -0.91 0.20 36.95
CA LEU A 177 0.13 -0.49 36.18
C LEU A 177 1.25 0.47 35.75
N CYS A 178 0.89 1.65 35.21
CA CYS A 178 1.85 2.64 34.76
C CYS A 178 2.61 3.34 35.91
N ALA A 179 2.00 3.45 37.09
CA ALA A 179 2.60 4.05 38.28
C ALA A 179 3.33 3.05 39.19
N GLY A 180 3.27 1.74 38.89
CA GLY A 180 3.85 0.68 39.70
C GLY A 180 5.37 0.77 39.84
N PRO A 181 5.95 0.15 40.88
CA PRO A 181 7.39 0.23 41.18
C PRO A 181 8.28 -0.57 40.21
N LYS A 182 7.76 -1.62 39.56
CA LYS A 182 8.47 -2.50 38.62
C LYS A 182 8.43 -1.93 37.20
N GLU A 183 9.39 -2.29 36.32
CA GLU A 183 9.26 -2.11 34.87
C GLU A 183 7.89 -2.60 34.35
N ILE A 184 7.36 -1.94 33.33
CA ILE A 184 6.02 -2.25 32.82
C ILE A 184 5.87 -3.70 32.38
N ASP A 185 4.82 -4.35 32.86
CA ASP A 185 4.42 -5.66 32.34
C ASP A 185 3.67 -5.45 31.01
N VAL A 186 4.37 -5.70 29.90
CA VAL A 186 3.89 -5.44 28.54
C VAL A 186 2.63 -6.25 28.24
N ASP A 187 2.57 -7.48 28.71
CA ASP A 187 1.46 -8.39 28.42
C ASP A 187 0.21 -8.00 29.20
N THR A 188 0.32 -7.62 30.48
CA THR A 188 -0.79 -7.04 31.24
C THR A 188 -1.28 -5.72 30.63
N LEU A 189 -0.38 -4.85 30.14
CA LEU A 189 -0.79 -3.59 29.50
C LEU A 189 -1.56 -3.86 28.19
N LYS A 190 -1.04 -4.75 27.34
CA LYS A 190 -1.72 -5.18 26.10
C LYS A 190 -3.07 -5.84 26.40
N LEU A 191 -3.15 -6.64 27.45
CA LEU A 191 -4.38 -7.27 27.92
C LEU A 191 -5.41 -6.21 28.33
N LEU A 192 -5.05 -5.26 29.20
CA LEU A 192 -5.97 -4.17 29.59
C LEU A 192 -6.44 -3.36 28.38
N ALA A 193 -5.55 -3.05 27.42
CA ALA A 193 -5.92 -2.37 26.18
C ALA A 193 -6.87 -3.21 25.30
N LYS A 194 -6.63 -4.52 25.16
CA LYS A 194 -7.50 -5.48 24.45
C LYS A 194 -8.92 -5.50 25.02
N TYR A 195 -9.04 -5.37 26.35
CA TYR A 195 -10.33 -5.31 27.04
C TYR A 195 -10.89 -3.88 27.17
N GLY A 196 -10.35 -2.91 26.43
CA GLY A 196 -10.93 -1.57 26.29
C GLY A 196 -10.57 -0.58 27.38
N ALA A 197 -9.40 -0.72 28.03
CA ALA A 197 -8.92 0.26 29.00
C ALA A 197 -8.73 1.65 28.36
N ASP A 198 -9.30 2.68 28.98
CA ASP A 198 -9.19 4.07 28.57
C ASP A 198 -7.79 4.61 28.87
N VAL A 199 -6.96 4.68 27.83
CA VAL A 199 -5.59 5.19 27.87
C VAL A 199 -5.51 6.69 28.22
N ASN A 200 -6.63 7.41 28.12
CA ASN A 200 -6.76 8.85 28.34
C ASN A 200 -7.54 9.21 29.61
N ALA A 201 -7.89 8.22 30.43
CA ALA A 201 -8.56 8.47 31.70
C ALA A 201 -7.75 9.47 32.56
N GLN A 202 -8.45 10.34 33.30
CA GLN A 202 -7.85 11.31 34.24
C GLN A 202 -8.27 11.01 35.67
N ASP A 203 -7.30 10.96 36.58
CA ASP A 203 -7.54 10.83 38.02
C ASP A 203 -8.04 12.16 38.65
N ASN A 204 -8.26 12.17 39.97
CA ASN A 204 -8.71 13.37 40.68
C ASN A 204 -7.72 14.53 40.64
N LYS A 205 -6.46 14.31 40.24
CA LYS A 205 -5.46 15.36 40.00
C LYS A 205 -5.37 15.75 38.53
N GLY A 206 -6.08 15.07 37.64
CA GLY A 206 -6.02 15.26 36.19
C GLY A 206 -4.88 14.48 35.53
N GLN A 207 -4.24 13.54 36.22
CA GLN A 207 -3.11 12.78 35.68
C GLN A 207 -3.62 11.63 34.80
N THR A 208 -2.98 11.43 33.65
CA THR A 208 -3.25 10.32 32.71
C THR A 208 -2.26 9.17 32.89
N PRO A 209 -2.55 7.95 32.40
CA PRO A 209 -1.59 6.85 32.34
C PRO A 209 -0.25 7.26 31.70
N LEU A 210 -0.30 8.07 30.64
CA LEU A 210 0.87 8.58 29.93
C LEU A 210 1.71 9.53 30.81
N MET A 211 1.08 10.42 31.57
CA MET A 211 1.79 11.27 32.54
C MET A 211 2.48 10.47 33.64
N LEU A 212 1.83 9.40 34.13
CA LEU A 212 2.39 8.53 35.16
C LEU A 212 3.61 7.75 34.64
N ALA A 213 3.50 7.17 33.45
CA ALA A 213 4.61 6.50 32.77
C ALA A 213 5.77 7.47 32.47
N ALA A 214 5.45 8.70 32.04
CA ALA A 214 6.44 9.73 31.74
C ALA A 214 7.15 10.25 33.00
N MET A 215 6.42 10.39 34.11
CA MET A 215 6.97 10.75 35.42
C MET A 215 7.91 9.67 35.98
N LYS A 216 7.62 8.40 35.70
CA LYS A 216 8.47 7.25 36.09
C LYS A 216 9.70 7.10 35.19
N GLY A 217 9.62 7.59 33.95
CA GLY A 217 10.67 7.43 32.94
C GLY A 217 10.62 6.09 32.21
N ASP A 218 9.46 5.43 32.23
CA ASP A 218 9.27 4.10 31.63
C ASP A 218 9.03 4.23 30.13
N ILE A 219 10.11 4.13 29.36
CA ILE A 219 10.10 4.31 27.89
C ILE A 219 9.11 3.35 27.24
N LYS A 220 9.10 2.09 27.67
CA LYS A 220 8.31 1.03 27.04
C LYS A 220 6.82 1.20 27.30
N ALA A 221 6.46 1.65 28.50
CA ALA A 221 5.08 2.03 28.80
C ALA A 221 4.63 3.24 27.96
N VAL A 222 5.49 4.25 27.80
CA VAL A 222 5.20 5.44 26.98
C VAL A 222 5.02 5.06 25.50
N GLU A 223 5.90 4.23 24.93
CA GLU A 223 5.76 3.72 23.56
C GLU A 223 4.42 2.99 23.35
N LEU A 224 4.10 2.05 24.25
CA LEU A 224 2.86 1.27 24.15
C LEU A 224 1.62 2.15 24.32
N LEU A 225 1.59 3.05 25.29
CA LEU A 225 0.45 3.96 25.49
C LEU A 225 0.22 4.88 24.28
N LEU A 226 1.30 5.41 23.68
CA LEU A 226 1.21 6.21 22.46
C LEU A 226 0.71 5.36 21.28
N SER A 227 1.17 4.10 21.16
CA SER A 227 0.67 3.16 20.15
C SER A 227 -0.81 2.82 20.32
N PHE A 228 -1.33 2.90 21.54
CA PHE A 228 -2.75 2.73 21.86
C PHE A 228 -3.56 4.03 21.87
N GLY A 229 -2.98 5.15 21.40
CA GLY A 229 -3.71 6.41 21.20
C GLY A 229 -3.77 7.34 22.43
N ALA A 230 -2.81 7.25 23.36
CA ALA A 230 -2.76 8.15 24.51
C ALA A 230 -2.44 9.61 24.12
N ASP A 231 -3.33 10.56 24.42
CA ASP A 231 -3.21 11.99 24.18
C ASP A 231 -2.15 12.64 25.10
N MET A 232 -1.09 13.15 24.49
CA MET A 232 0.01 13.78 25.19
C MET A 232 -0.22 15.26 25.52
N ASN A 233 -1.28 15.86 24.98
CA ASN A 233 -1.67 17.25 25.20
C ASN A 233 -2.64 17.42 26.36
N ILE A 234 -3.19 16.33 26.90
CA ILE A 234 -3.98 16.40 28.13
C ILE A 234 -3.13 17.06 29.22
N THR A 235 -3.76 17.93 30.01
CA THR A 235 -3.12 18.62 31.13
C THR A 235 -3.75 18.21 32.44
N ASP A 236 -2.91 18.09 33.47
CA ASP A 236 -3.38 17.90 34.83
C ASP A 236 -3.98 19.19 35.41
N LYS A 237 -4.47 19.14 36.66
CA LYS A 237 -5.03 20.33 37.34
C LYS A 237 -4.02 21.46 37.54
N THR A 238 -2.72 21.17 37.44
CA THR A 238 -1.62 22.16 37.49
C THR A 238 -1.17 22.63 36.11
N LYS A 239 -1.91 22.27 35.05
CA LYS A 239 -1.61 22.58 33.65
C LYS A 239 -0.36 21.89 33.09
N ARG A 240 0.09 20.80 33.71
CA ARG A 240 1.25 20.03 33.25
C ARG A 240 0.88 18.90 32.31
N THR A 241 1.65 18.74 31.24
CA THR A 241 1.56 17.66 30.23
C THR A 241 2.53 16.50 30.52
N ALA A 242 2.40 15.37 29.82
CA ALA A 242 3.31 14.22 29.99
C ALA A 242 4.79 14.58 29.70
N ILE A 243 5.05 15.47 28.74
CA ILE A 243 6.40 15.96 28.43
C ILE A 243 7.00 16.79 29.58
N GLU A 244 6.17 17.55 30.30
CA GLU A 244 6.62 18.35 31.44
C GLU A 244 7.02 17.45 32.61
N TYR A 245 6.26 16.38 32.88
CA TYR A 245 6.64 15.36 33.86
C TYR A 245 7.97 14.68 33.52
N ALA A 246 8.17 14.29 32.26
CA ALA A 246 9.44 13.72 31.81
C ALA A 246 10.61 14.72 31.94
N SER A 247 10.35 16.00 31.67
CA SER A 247 11.36 17.06 31.76
C SER A 247 11.74 17.38 33.20
N GLU A 248 10.76 17.48 34.11
CA GLU A 248 10.94 17.72 35.54
C GLU A 248 11.82 16.64 36.19
N ARG A 249 11.64 15.39 35.76
CA ARG A 249 12.38 14.22 36.28
C ARG A 249 13.67 13.90 35.53
N GLY A 250 13.99 14.65 34.47
CA GLY A 250 15.21 14.46 33.68
C GLY A 250 15.19 13.23 32.75
N HIS A 251 14.02 12.69 32.44
CA HIS A 251 13.85 11.53 31.56
C HIS A 251 13.95 11.93 30.08
N ARG A 252 15.18 12.22 29.65
CA ARG A 252 15.49 12.73 28.30
C ARG A 252 14.93 11.87 27.17
N ARG A 253 15.09 10.54 27.24
CA ARG A 253 14.62 9.62 26.18
C ARG A 253 13.09 9.59 26.06
N VAL A 254 12.38 9.67 27.19
CA VAL A 254 10.91 9.78 27.19
C VAL A 254 10.48 11.13 26.62
N ARG A 255 11.17 12.21 26.97
CA ARG A 255 10.91 13.54 26.38
C ARG A 255 11.10 13.53 24.87
N GLU A 256 12.19 12.94 24.38
CA GLU A 256 12.47 12.80 22.95
C GLU A 256 11.36 11.98 22.25
N LEU A 257 10.94 10.86 22.85
CA LEU A 257 9.86 10.01 22.35
C LEU A 257 8.50 10.71 22.30
N ILE A 258 8.13 11.47 23.34
CA ILE A 258 6.89 12.25 23.37
C ILE A 258 6.98 13.39 22.34
N LEU A 259 8.12 14.06 22.17
CA LEU A 259 8.29 15.11 21.16
C LEU A 259 8.17 14.57 19.74
N THR A 260 8.79 13.42 19.44
CA THR A 260 8.65 12.78 18.13
C THR A 260 7.20 12.35 17.87
N SER A 261 6.48 11.98 18.92
CA SER A 261 5.06 11.60 18.85
C SER A 261 4.11 12.82 18.90
N SER A 262 4.55 14.01 19.33
CA SER A 262 3.70 15.22 19.39
C SER A 262 3.36 15.78 18.00
N ASN A 263 4.17 15.46 16.99
CA ASN A 263 3.85 15.69 15.59
C ASN A 263 2.76 14.73 15.04
N PHE A 264 2.40 13.66 15.77
CA PHE A 264 1.41 12.65 15.38
C PHE A 264 -0.03 13.02 15.78
N GLN A 265 -0.23 13.79 16.86
CA GLN A 265 -1.57 14.03 17.45
C GLN A 265 -2.31 15.29 16.99
N LEU A 266 -1.69 16.15 16.18
CA LEU A 266 -2.41 17.21 15.49
C LEU A 266 -3.39 16.69 14.41
N GLN A 267 -3.48 15.37 14.21
CA GLN A 267 -4.34 14.72 13.23
C GLN A 267 -5.47 13.83 13.81
N SER A 268 -5.57 13.64 15.13
CA SER A 268 -6.55 12.69 15.72
C SER A 268 -7.89 13.30 16.18
N VAL A 269 -8.22 14.55 15.83
CA VAL A 269 -9.55 15.16 16.13
C VAL A 269 -10.50 15.09 14.93
N ILE A 270 -10.30 14.17 13.99
CA ILE A 270 -11.23 14.00 12.87
C ILE A 270 -11.64 12.54 12.69
N SER A 271 -12.38 12.02 13.66
CA SER A 271 -13.30 10.90 13.43
C SER A 271 -14.45 11.42 12.55
N ASP A 272 -14.27 11.29 11.22
CA ASP A 272 -15.25 11.34 10.11
C ASP A 272 -14.65 11.90 8.81
N VAL A 273 -13.33 12.09 8.70
CA VAL A 273 -12.69 12.38 7.41
C VAL A 273 -12.04 11.11 6.88
N GLU A 274 -12.41 10.76 5.64
CA GLU A 274 -11.75 9.73 4.83
C GLU A 274 -10.23 9.83 5.00
N ALA A 275 -9.58 8.68 5.27
CA ALA A 275 -8.13 8.64 5.37
C ALA A 275 -7.50 9.37 4.16
N PRO A 276 -6.41 10.13 4.36
CA PRO A 276 -5.77 10.85 3.27
C PRO A 276 -5.48 9.91 2.12
N LYS A 277 -5.71 10.36 0.88
CA LYS A 277 -5.56 9.51 -0.31
C LYS A 277 -4.21 8.79 -0.39
N TRP A 278 -3.14 9.41 0.03
CA TRP A 278 -1.81 8.80 0.00
C TRP A 278 -1.56 7.74 1.09
N HIS A 279 -2.47 7.55 2.05
CA HIS A 279 -2.27 6.69 3.21
C HIS A 279 -2.24 5.19 2.84
N ILE A 280 -1.19 4.50 3.29
CA ILE A 280 -1.07 3.04 3.25
C ILE A 280 -1.08 2.55 4.71
N PRO A 281 -2.01 1.66 5.10
CA PRO A 281 -2.03 1.08 6.44
C PRO A 281 -0.74 0.31 6.72
N ALA A 282 -0.19 0.48 7.93
CA ALA A 282 1.03 -0.23 8.32
C ALA A 282 0.93 -1.77 8.20
N THR A 283 -0.29 -2.32 8.35
CA THR A 283 -0.55 -3.77 8.22
C THR A 283 -0.42 -4.30 6.79
N GLU A 284 -0.38 -3.42 5.77
CA GLU A 284 -0.18 -3.83 4.38
C GLU A 284 1.29 -3.95 3.99
N ILE A 285 2.21 -3.44 4.81
CA ILE A 285 3.65 -3.55 4.57
C ILE A 285 4.14 -4.88 5.16
N GLY A 286 4.66 -5.74 4.30
CA GLY A 286 5.28 -7.01 4.67
C GLY A 286 6.68 -6.82 5.26
N GLU A 287 7.44 -7.91 5.29
CA GLU A 287 8.84 -7.86 5.75
C GLU A 287 9.68 -6.96 4.84
N TYR A 288 10.67 -6.29 5.43
CA TYR A 288 11.60 -5.43 4.71
C TYR A 288 13.03 -5.56 5.24
N VAL A 289 13.99 -5.45 4.33
CA VAL A 289 15.43 -5.63 4.58
C VAL A 289 16.20 -4.38 4.19
N SER A 290 17.25 -4.05 4.94
CA SER A 290 18.09 -2.89 4.61
C SER A 290 18.92 -3.21 3.37
N GLN A 291 18.90 -2.30 2.39
CA GLN A 291 19.63 -2.46 1.14
C GLN A 291 20.13 -1.09 0.65
N SER A 292 21.39 -1.01 0.23
CA SER A 292 21.96 0.23 -0.31
C SER A 292 21.62 0.40 -1.79
N ASP A 293 21.76 1.62 -2.30
CA ASP A 293 21.70 1.96 -3.73
C ASP A 293 20.36 1.75 -4.45
N ILE A 294 19.28 1.55 -3.69
CA ILE A 294 17.89 1.45 -4.19
C ILE A 294 17.11 2.77 -4.11
N GLY A 295 17.74 3.83 -3.58
CA GLY A 295 17.12 5.16 -3.40
C GLY A 295 16.19 5.31 -2.19
N GLY A 296 16.14 4.29 -1.32
CA GLY A 296 15.51 4.32 0.00
C GLY A 296 16.37 3.60 1.04
N ASP A 297 15.80 3.38 2.23
CA ASP A 297 16.54 2.81 3.36
C ASP A 297 16.35 1.28 3.45
N PHE A 298 15.20 0.79 2.97
CA PHE A 298 14.84 -0.63 2.99
C PHE A 298 14.16 -1.04 1.68
N MET A 299 14.33 -2.31 1.34
CA MET A 299 13.55 -3.02 0.35
C MET A 299 12.44 -3.77 1.08
N GLY A 300 11.18 -3.56 0.70
CA GLY A 300 10.03 -4.18 1.34
C GLY A 300 9.05 -4.79 0.34
N ILE A 301 8.00 -5.40 0.89
CA ILE A 301 6.90 -5.98 0.12
C ILE A 301 5.63 -5.19 0.43
N TRP A 302 4.94 -4.73 -0.61
CA TRP A 302 3.59 -4.17 -0.52
C TRP A 302 2.77 -4.74 -1.68
N LEU A 303 1.63 -5.36 -1.37
CA LEU A 303 0.78 -6.06 -2.34
C LEU A 303 1.54 -7.12 -3.16
N ASP A 304 2.30 -7.98 -2.46
CA ASP A 304 3.13 -9.03 -3.05
C ASP A 304 4.19 -8.54 -4.06
N SER A 305 4.44 -7.22 -4.07
CA SER A 305 5.38 -6.59 -4.98
C SER A 305 6.52 -5.88 -4.26
N ALA A 306 7.68 -5.87 -4.90
CA ALA A 306 8.86 -5.13 -4.47
C ALA A 306 8.57 -3.63 -4.38
N VAL A 307 8.80 -3.04 -3.21
CA VAL A 307 8.76 -1.58 -2.99
C VAL A 307 10.00 -1.10 -2.25
N VAL A 308 10.35 0.16 -2.48
CA VAL A 308 11.42 0.84 -1.74
C VAL A 308 10.79 1.59 -0.59
N ILE A 309 11.18 1.28 0.63
CA ILE A 309 10.74 1.97 1.85
C ILE A 309 11.80 2.98 2.23
N LYS A 310 11.38 4.23 2.36
CA LYS A 310 12.21 5.32 2.86
C LYS A 310 11.64 5.84 4.17
N ILE A 311 12.49 5.93 5.19
CA ILE A 311 12.10 6.51 6.48
C ILE A 311 12.00 8.01 6.33
N TYR A 312 10.92 8.56 6.87
CA TYR A 312 10.78 9.99 7.05
C TYR A 312 11.85 10.51 8.02
N VAL A 313 12.69 11.40 7.53
CA VAL A 313 13.62 12.15 8.37
C VAL A 313 12.95 13.47 8.75
N PRO A 314 12.68 13.73 10.04
CA PRO A 314 12.01 14.94 10.47
C PRO A 314 12.71 16.20 9.94
N SER A 315 11.96 17.00 9.18
CA SER A 315 12.42 18.30 8.65
C SER A 315 11.56 19.44 9.22
N THR A 316 11.84 20.68 8.80
CA THR A 316 11.01 21.85 9.16
C THR A 316 9.60 21.78 8.58
N GLU A 317 9.36 20.92 7.59
CA GLU A 317 8.10 20.78 6.89
C GLU A 317 7.33 19.52 7.36
N PRO A 318 6.01 19.60 7.63
CA PRO A 318 5.22 18.46 8.08
C PRO A 318 5.25 17.26 7.13
N PHE A 319 5.22 16.04 7.69
CA PHE A 319 5.22 14.79 6.91
C PHE A 319 4.12 14.75 5.84
N GLY A 320 2.89 15.09 6.20
CA GLY A 320 1.76 15.09 5.25
C GLY A 320 1.91 16.09 4.09
N GLU A 321 2.63 17.20 4.29
CA GLU A 321 2.89 18.19 3.23
C GLU A 321 3.95 17.65 2.25
N GLN A 322 5.00 17.02 2.78
CA GLN A 322 6.02 16.35 1.95
C GLN A 322 5.44 15.16 1.17
N VAL A 323 4.62 14.32 1.83
CA VAL A 323 3.89 13.23 1.18
C VAL A 323 2.96 13.79 0.12
N GLY A 324 2.16 14.81 0.43
CA GLY A 324 1.25 15.43 -0.53
C GLY A 324 1.98 16.00 -1.75
N ARG A 325 3.12 16.68 -1.54
CA ARG A 325 3.95 17.20 -2.64
C ARG A 325 4.45 16.08 -3.52
N TRP A 326 5.11 15.08 -2.98
CA TRP A 326 5.69 13.99 -3.78
C TRP A 326 4.58 13.11 -4.40
N PHE A 327 3.52 12.83 -3.66
CA PHE A 327 2.35 12.11 -4.14
C PHE A 327 1.60 12.85 -5.26
N ALA A 328 1.84 14.14 -5.48
CA ALA A 328 1.31 14.87 -6.65
C ALA A 328 2.26 14.85 -7.86
N LEU A 329 3.52 14.42 -7.71
CA LEU A 329 4.51 14.42 -8.80
C LEU A 329 4.32 13.23 -9.72
N ARG A 330 4.19 13.51 -11.02
CA ARG A 330 3.85 12.53 -12.05
C ARG A 330 4.62 12.85 -13.32
N HIS A 331 5.74 12.17 -13.51
CA HIS A 331 6.65 12.35 -14.64
C HIS A 331 7.48 11.06 -14.83
N PRO A 332 7.77 10.62 -16.07
CA PRO A 332 8.54 9.39 -16.33
C PRO A 332 9.93 9.40 -15.69
N ASN A 333 10.53 10.58 -15.50
CA ASN A 333 11.85 10.76 -14.87
C ASN A 333 11.80 11.18 -13.39
N ILE A 334 10.66 10.97 -12.70
CA ILE A 334 10.54 11.15 -11.24
C ILE A 334 10.11 9.81 -10.64
N GLN A 335 10.76 9.37 -9.56
CA GLN A 335 10.40 8.13 -8.87
C GLN A 335 8.97 8.23 -8.32
N LYS A 336 8.13 7.24 -8.62
CA LYS A 336 6.73 7.23 -8.16
C LYS A 336 6.69 6.95 -6.65
N LEU A 337 5.90 7.75 -5.93
CA LEU A 337 5.48 7.48 -4.56
C LEU A 337 4.11 6.79 -4.64
N TYR A 338 4.02 5.54 -4.19
CA TYR A 338 2.75 4.81 -4.16
C TYR A 338 1.85 5.26 -3.01
N GLY A 339 2.46 5.67 -1.91
CA GLY A 339 1.78 6.19 -0.74
C GLY A 339 2.73 6.30 0.44
N ALA A 340 2.17 6.50 1.63
CA ALA A 340 2.94 6.62 2.85
C ALA A 340 2.22 6.04 4.06
N VAL A 341 2.97 5.39 4.93
CA VAL A 341 2.51 4.89 6.23
C VAL A 341 2.71 6.00 7.24
N CYS A 342 1.66 6.45 7.91
CA CYS A 342 1.77 7.51 8.91
C CYS A 342 1.89 6.96 10.33
N GLU A 343 1.57 5.67 10.54
CA GLU A 343 1.73 4.98 11.80
C GLU A 343 3.22 4.73 12.09
N GLY A 344 3.68 5.15 13.27
CA GLY A 344 5.07 4.96 13.67
C GLY A 344 6.02 6.02 13.11
N TYR A 345 7.06 5.62 12.38
CA TYR A 345 8.18 6.48 11.98
C TYR A 345 7.94 7.33 10.73
N GLY A 346 6.76 7.25 10.10
CA GLY A 346 6.50 7.85 8.80
C GLY A 346 7.30 7.14 7.71
N LEU A 347 6.66 6.33 6.88
CA LEU A 347 7.35 5.59 5.81
C LEU A 347 6.83 6.06 4.46
N PHE A 348 7.74 6.41 3.55
CA PHE A 348 7.41 6.58 2.14
C PHE A 348 7.53 5.23 1.44
N VAL A 349 6.51 4.85 0.68
CA VAL A 349 6.47 3.60 -0.09
C VAL A 349 6.62 3.95 -1.57
N CYS A 350 7.79 3.67 -2.12
CA CYS A 350 8.22 4.14 -3.43
C CYS A 350 8.39 3.00 -4.44
N GLU A 351 8.39 3.36 -5.72
CA GLU A 351 8.76 2.51 -6.84
C GLU A 351 10.15 1.88 -6.65
N HIS A 352 10.22 0.56 -6.86
CA HIS A 352 11.47 -0.19 -6.86
C HIS A 352 12.20 -0.10 -8.20
N MET A 353 13.47 0.29 -8.15
CA MET A 353 14.34 0.52 -9.32
C MET A 353 15.38 -0.60 -9.41
N THR A 354 15.10 -1.60 -10.25
CA THR A 354 15.83 -2.87 -10.34
C THR A 354 17.32 -2.75 -10.70
N THR A 355 17.72 -1.69 -11.41
CA THR A 355 19.11 -1.48 -11.86
C THR A 355 19.94 -0.69 -10.84
N GLY A 356 19.30 -0.11 -9.82
CA GLY A 356 19.93 0.68 -8.76
C GLY A 356 20.34 2.10 -9.18
N SER A 357 21.20 2.73 -8.40
CA SER A 357 21.65 4.11 -8.61
C SER A 357 22.61 4.27 -9.80
N LEU A 358 22.65 5.48 -10.39
CA LEU A 358 23.56 5.83 -11.48
C LEU A 358 25.03 5.73 -11.05
N LYS A 359 25.31 5.93 -9.76
CA LYS A 359 26.63 5.65 -9.18
C LYS A 359 26.98 4.17 -9.31
N ALA A 360 26.15 3.27 -8.77
CA ALA A 360 26.39 1.84 -8.86
C ALA A 360 26.47 1.36 -10.32
N TYR A 361 25.68 1.96 -11.22
CA TYR A 361 25.78 1.71 -12.66
C TYR A 361 27.13 2.14 -13.26
N GLY A 362 27.59 3.35 -12.95
CA GLY A 362 28.90 3.84 -13.38
C GLY A 362 30.05 2.98 -12.84
N ASP A 363 29.95 2.55 -11.58
CA ASP A 363 30.97 1.76 -10.91
C ASP A 363 31.18 0.39 -11.58
N ARG A 364 30.09 -0.25 -12.04
CA ARG A 364 30.14 -1.52 -12.79
C ARG A 364 30.78 -1.38 -14.18
N LYS A 365 30.69 -0.21 -14.79
CA LYS A 365 31.23 0.07 -16.13
C LYS A 365 32.66 0.62 -16.12
N TRP A 366 33.31 0.75 -14.95
CA TRP A 366 34.63 1.41 -14.83
C TRP A 366 35.78 0.77 -15.62
N SER A 367 35.69 -0.51 -15.99
CA SER A 367 36.72 -1.20 -16.76
C SER A 367 36.65 -0.99 -18.29
N GLU A 368 35.57 -0.40 -18.82
CA GLU A 368 35.24 -0.41 -20.26
C GLU A 368 34.72 0.94 -20.78
N TRP A 369 35.33 2.07 -20.36
CA TRP A 369 34.89 3.39 -20.84
C TRP A 369 35.18 3.61 -22.33
N ASP A 370 34.17 3.34 -23.16
CA ASP A 370 34.10 3.74 -24.56
C ASP A 370 33.10 4.91 -24.76
N ALA A 371 33.07 5.48 -25.96
CA ALA A 371 32.18 6.61 -26.27
C ALA A 371 30.70 6.27 -26.07
N SER A 372 30.31 5.00 -26.32
CA SER A 372 28.94 4.50 -26.12
C SER A 372 28.53 4.48 -24.64
N SER A 373 29.42 4.02 -23.77
CA SER A 373 29.22 3.98 -22.32
C SER A 373 29.13 5.38 -21.73
N VAL A 374 29.97 6.31 -22.20
CA VAL A 374 29.88 7.73 -21.81
C VAL A 374 28.55 8.32 -22.28
N ALA A 375 28.13 8.06 -23.52
CA ALA A 375 26.86 8.54 -24.05
C ALA A 375 25.66 8.01 -23.24
N SER A 376 25.71 6.74 -22.81
CA SER A 376 24.68 6.13 -21.96
C SER A 376 24.58 6.81 -20.60
N VAL A 377 25.71 7.07 -19.93
CA VAL A 377 25.70 7.79 -18.64
C VAL A 377 25.16 9.22 -18.81
N TYR A 378 25.56 9.94 -19.86
CA TYR A 378 25.02 11.28 -20.14
C TYR A 378 23.53 11.24 -20.51
N ARG A 379 23.02 10.16 -21.11
CA ARG A 379 21.58 9.95 -21.34
C ARG A 379 20.80 9.87 -20.03
N HIS A 380 21.28 9.11 -19.04
CA HIS A 380 20.67 9.05 -17.72
C HIS A 380 20.71 10.41 -17.00
N ILE A 381 21.78 11.20 -17.17
CA ILE A 381 21.86 12.58 -16.65
C ILE A 381 20.85 13.48 -17.34
N TYR A 382 20.70 13.35 -18.66
CA TYR A 382 19.71 14.12 -19.43
C TYR A 382 18.29 13.82 -18.98
N GLU A 383 17.97 12.55 -18.74
CA GLU A 383 16.70 12.10 -18.18
C GLU A 383 16.45 12.65 -16.76
N ALA A 384 17.48 12.63 -15.90
CA ALA A 384 17.40 13.30 -14.61
C ALA A 384 17.18 14.82 -14.77
N ALA A 385 17.81 15.46 -15.76
CA ALA A 385 17.61 16.88 -16.05
C ALA A 385 16.19 17.20 -16.54
N LEU A 386 15.54 16.30 -17.28
CA LEU A 386 14.12 16.39 -17.64
C LEU A 386 13.22 16.31 -16.41
N GLY A 387 13.52 15.39 -15.49
CA GLY A 387 12.83 15.32 -14.19
C GLY A 387 13.01 16.62 -13.40
N LEU A 388 14.21 17.18 -13.39
CA LEU A 388 14.49 18.45 -12.71
C LEU A 388 13.75 19.63 -13.35
N GLN A 389 13.67 19.66 -14.68
CA GLN A 389 12.88 20.64 -15.41
C GLN A 389 11.41 20.59 -14.99
N TYR A 390 10.83 19.38 -14.92
CA TYR A 390 9.46 19.17 -14.47
C TYR A 390 9.20 19.71 -13.06
N LEU A 391 10.14 19.51 -12.12
CA LEU A 391 10.07 20.05 -10.76
C LEU A 391 10.13 21.59 -10.77
N HIS A 392 11.07 22.16 -11.51
CA HIS A 392 11.28 23.61 -11.56
C HIS A 392 10.10 24.37 -12.17
N GLU A 393 9.42 23.79 -13.16
CA GLU A 393 8.17 24.29 -13.74
C GLU A 393 7.02 24.34 -12.73
N ARG A 394 7.06 23.48 -11.71
CA ARG A 394 6.12 23.43 -10.58
C ARG A 394 6.61 24.19 -9.34
N GLU A 395 7.65 25.01 -9.50
CA GLU A 395 8.23 25.80 -8.43
C GLU A 395 8.81 24.96 -7.27
N ILE A 396 9.24 23.73 -7.58
CA ILE A 396 9.88 22.80 -6.63
C ILE A 396 11.38 22.74 -6.89
N VAL A 397 12.18 22.91 -5.84
CA VAL A 397 13.63 22.66 -5.84
C VAL A 397 13.87 21.28 -5.24
N HIS A 398 14.69 20.45 -5.89
CA HIS A 398 14.98 19.09 -5.44
C HIS A 398 15.84 19.07 -4.18
N GLY A 399 16.89 19.91 -4.12
CA GLY A 399 17.71 20.13 -2.92
C GLY A 399 18.74 19.05 -2.59
N ASP A 400 18.79 17.93 -3.32
CA ASP A 400 19.75 16.83 -3.09
C ASP A 400 20.01 16.05 -4.40
N VAL A 401 20.34 16.76 -5.49
CA VAL A 401 20.66 16.10 -6.77
C VAL A 401 22.07 15.51 -6.70
N ARG A 402 22.16 14.18 -6.67
CA ARG A 402 23.43 13.42 -6.64
C ARG A 402 23.29 12.09 -7.36
N LEU A 403 24.41 11.46 -7.72
CA LEU A 403 24.43 10.20 -8.47
C LEU A 403 23.69 9.05 -7.76
N GLU A 404 23.68 9.04 -6.43
CA GLU A 404 22.94 8.07 -5.61
C GLU A 404 21.42 8.24 -5.68
N ASN A 405 20.94 9.44 -6.00
CA ASN A 405 19.51 9.77 -6.08
C ASN A 405 19.01 9.80 -7.54
N ILE A 406 19.84 9.44 -8.52
CA ILE A 406 19.44 9.18 -9.90
C ILE A 406 19.36 7.67 -10.05
N LEU A 407 18.15 7.11 -10.13
CA LEU A 407 17.92 5.66 -10.15
C LEU A 407 17.56 5.20 -11.55
N ILE A 408 18.00 4.00 -11.94
CA ILE A 408 17.73 3.42 -13.26
C ILE A 408 16.67 2.33 -13.14
N GLY A 409 15.59 2.47 -13.93
CA GLY A 409 14.46 1.54 -13.92
C GLY A 409 14.76 0.24 -14.67
N SER A 410 13.84 -0.71 -14.59
CA SER A 410 13.89 -1.96 -15.38
C SER A 410 13.79 -1.71 -16.89
N ASN A 411 13.13 -0.62 -17.27
CA ASN A 411 13.00 -0.15 -18.66
C ASN A 411 14.20 0.67 -19.15
N GLY A 412 15.26 0.81 -18.33
CA GLY A 412 16.48 1.53 -18.70
C GLY A 412 16.41 3.06 -18.57
N PHE A 413 15.28 3.64 -18.17
CA PHE A 413 15.16 5.08 -17.96
C PHE A 413 15.60 5.49 -16.55
N ALA A 414 16.30 6.63 -16.45
CA ALA A 414 16.64 7.26 -15.19
C ALA A 414 15.50 8.11 -14.61
N LYS A 415 15.34 8.00 -13.30
CA LYS A 415 14.39 8.79 -12.50
C LYS A 415 15.11 9.47 -11.33
N LEU A 416 14.74 10.72 -11.05
CA LEU A 416 15.13 11.39 -9.82
C LEU A 416 14.33 10.85 -8.64
N ALA A 417 15.05 10.46 -7.59
CA ALA A 417 14.53 9.87 -6.37
C ALA A 417 14.87 10.76 -5.16
N ASN A 418 14.41 10.35 -3.97
CA ASN A 418 14.73 11.04 -2.71
C ASN A 418 14.27 12.51 -2.68
N ILE A 419 12.97 12.71 -2.94
CA ILE A 419 12.33 14.04 -2.99
C ILE A 419 12.01 14.57 -1.57
N SER A 420 12.37 13.85 -0.50
CA SER A 420 12.17 14.32 0.88
C SER A 420 12.95 15.59 1.25
N SER A 421 14.03 15.88 0.53
CA SER A 421 14.79 17.13 0.70
C SER A 421 14.23 18.30 -0.13
N SER A 422 13.18 18.05 -0.92
CA SER A 422 12.62 19.05 -1.83
C SER A 422 11.85 20.13 -1.08
N LYS A 423 11.82 21.34 -1.65
CA LYS A 423 11.12 22.49 -1.08
C LYS A 423 10.35 23.22 -2.16
N SER A 424 9.16 23.69 -1.81
CA SER A 424 8.44 24.68 -2.63
C SER A 424 9.09 26.05 -2.46
N VAL A 425 9.38 26.73 -3.56
CA VAL A 425 10.05 28.02 -3.57
C VAL A 425 9.24 28.99 -4.41
N GLY A 426 9.18 30.27 -4.02
CA GLY A 426 8.64 31.30 -4.91
C GLY A 426 9.44 31.42 -6.22
N ARG A 427 9.03 32.32 -7.12
CA ARG A 427 9.67 32.56 -8.44
C ARG A 427 11.14 33.01 -8.41
N GLU A 428 11.81 32.96 -7.27
CA GLU A 428 13.21 33.33 -7.10
C GLU A 428 14.14 32.26 -7.72
N ASN A 429 14.82 32.64 -8.81
CA ASN A 429 15.71 31.74 -9.55
C ASN A 429 16.93 31.26 -8.74
N GLN A 430 17.32 31.98 -7.69
CA GLN A 430 18.58 31.73 -6.97
C GLN A 430 18.62 30.37 -6.25
N GLN A 431 17.48 29.83 -5.83
CA GLN A 431 17.41 28.51 -5.18
C GLN A 431 17.38 27.36 -6.21
N LYS A 432 16.70 27.54 -7.35
CA LYS A 432 16.70 26.59 -8.48
C LYS A 432 18.09 26.41 -9.08
N SER A 433 18.92 27.44 -9.07
CA SER A 433 20.32 27.36 -9.48
C SER A 433 21.14 26.35 -8.67
N SER A 434 20.77 26.04 -7.42
CA SER A 434 21.46 25.05 -6.59
C SER A 434 21.36 23.64 -7.16
N ASP A 435 20.20 23.25 -7.69
CA ASP A 435 20.03 21.94 -8.32
C ASP A 435 20.84 21.82 -9.62
N ILE A 436 20.95 22.92 -10.37
CA ILE A 436 21.76 22.98 -11.60
C ILE A 436 23.25 22.84 -11.28
N VAL A 437 23.71 23.49 -10.20
CA VAL A 437 25.10 23.35 -9.73
C VAL A 437 25.38 21.91 -9.30
N THR A 438 24.49 21.28 -8.54
CA THR A 438 24.67 19.89 -8.07
C THR A 438 24.57 18.86 -9.21
N LEU A 439 23.70 19.08 -10.20
CA LEU A 439 23.70 18.31 -11.46
C LEU A 439 25.04 18.44 -12.21
N THR A 440 25.64 19.63 -12.21
CA THR A 440 26.99 19.84 -12.78
C THR A 440 28.05 19.01 -12.06
N LEU A 441 27.97 18.92 -10.72
CA LEU A 441 28.90 18.13 -9.92
C LEU A 441 28.79 16.63 -10.25
N CYS A 442 27.57 16.12 -10.49
CA CYS A 442 27.36 14.75 -10.93
C CYS A 442 28.10 14.47 -12.25
N MET A 443 27.91 15.34 -13.24
CA MET A 443 28.58 15.24 -14.53
C MET A 443 30.11 15.35 -14.42
N GLN A 444 30.63 16.19 -13.51
CA GLN A 444 32.07 16.28 -13.26
C GLN A 444 32.65 15.01 -12.63
N HIS A 445 31.94 14.40 -11.69
CA HIS A 445 32.38 13.15 -11.06
C HIS A 445 32.58 12.06 -12.12
N ILE A 446 31.68 12.02 -13.10
CA ILE A 446 31.78 11.13 -14.26
C ILE A 446 32.98 11.49 -15.14
N ASP A 447 33.17 12.76 -15.52
CA ASP A 447 34.30 13.19 -16.36
C ASP A 447 35.68 12.90 -15.74
N PHE A 448 35.83 13.04 -14.41
CA PHE A 448 37.06 12.65 -13.70
C PHE A 448 37.33 11.14 -13.73
N SER A 449 36.28 10.34 -13.91
CA SER A 449 36.36 8.90 -13.98
C SER A 449 36.68 8.37 -15.39
N VAL A 450 36.51 9.20 -16.43
CA VAL A 450 36.80 8.81 -17.82
C VAL A 450 38.29 8.96 -18.13
N PRO A 451 38.95 7.93 -18.70
CA PRO A 451 40.35 8.02 -19.10
C PRO A 451 40.62 9.20 -20.06
N PRO A 452 41.76 9.92 -19.92
CA PRO A 452 42.03 11.14 -20.69
C PRO A 452 42.12 10.92 -22.20
N HIS A 453 42.36 9.69 -22.66
CA HIS A 453 42.64 9.36 -24.06
C HIS A 453 41.43 8.90 -24.89
N GLY A 454 40.20 8.84 -24.32
CA GLY A 454 39.02 8.24 -24.98
C GLY A 454 37.95 9.19 -25.52
N LEU A 455 38.03 10.51 -25.27
CA LEU A 455 36.96 11.46 -25.60
C LEU A 455 37.45 12.60 -26.51
N ASP A 456 36.60 12.96 -27.47
CA ASP A 456 36.88 14.02 -28.45
C ASP A 456 37.16 15.40 -27.79
N SER A 457 38.11 16.13 -28.37
CA SER A 457 38.55 17.44 -27.91
C SER A 457 37.45 18.51 -28.00
N GLN A 458 36.56 18.42 -28.99
CA GLN A 458 35.44 19.32 -29.16
C GLN A 458 34.38 19.06 -28.09
N PHE A 459 34.07 17.79 -27.82
CA PHE A 459 33.21 17.40 -26.70
C PHE A 459 33.72 17.98 -25.37
N ARG A 460 35.01 17.82 -25.06
CA ARG A 460 35.60 18.37 -23.82
C ARG A 460 35.55 19.90 -23.77
N ALA A 461 35.63 20.59 -24.91
CA ALA A 461 35.50 22.05 -24.95
C ALA A 461 34.05 22.48 -24.64
N GLU A 462 33.06 21.89 -25.31
CA GLU A 462 31.64 22.16 -25.09
C GLU A 462 31.21 21.84 -23.66
N TRP A 463 31.66 20.69 -23.13
CA TRP A 463 31.44 20.31 -21.74
C TRP A 463 32.00 21.36 -20.77
N ARG A 464 33.23 21.82 -20.96
CA ARG A 464 33.82 22.87 -20.10
C ARG A 464 33.05 24.19 -20.17
N HIS A 465 32.57 24.57 -21.35
CA HIS A 465 31.74 25.76 -21.53
C HIS A 465 30.42 25.62 -20.77
N LEU A 466 29.67 24.54 -20.98
CA LEU A 466 28.41 24.28 -20.27
C LEU A 466 28.62 24.22 -18.75
N SER A 467 29.63 23.48 -18.30
CA SER A 467 29.98 23.31 -16.88
C SER A 467 30.33 24.63 -16.20
N ARG A 468 31.00 25.55 -16.92
CA ARG A 468 31.27 26.90 -16.42
C ARG A 468 29.99 27.72 -16.30
N ASP A 469 29.14 27.69 -17.32
CA ASP A 469 27.91 28.48 -17.35
C ASP A 469 26.92 28.03 -16.26
N MET A 470 26.80 26.72 -16.03
CA MET A 470 25.97 26.14 -14.96
C MET A 470 26.45 26.53 -13.56
N ARG A 471 27.77 26.63 -13.33
CA ARG A 471 28.34 27.05 -12.03
C ARG A 471 28.18 28.54 -11.72
N CYS A 472 28.10 29.38 -12.73
CA CYS A 472 27.96 30.83 -12.55
C CYS A 472 26.54 31.25 -12.14
N GLY A 473 25.59 30.32 -12.05
CA GLY A 473 24.22 30.57 -11.54
C GLY A 473 23.30 31.34 -12.49
N GLY A 474 23.71 31.51 -13.76
CA GLY A 474 22.98 32.31 -14.75
C GLY A 474 22.05 31.54 -15.68
N LEU A 475 22.07 30.21 -15.65
CA LEU A 475 21.24 29.35 -16.51
C LEU A 475 20.01 28.82 -15.77
N THR A 476 18.91 28.70 -16.49
CA THR A 476 17.74 27.91 -16.11
C THR A 476 17.88 26.45 -16.59
N ILE A 477 17.18 25.52 -15.95
CA ILE A 477 17.24 24.11 -16.34
C ILE A 477 16.75 23.87 -17.78
N SER A 478 15.76 24.65 -18.25
CA SER A 478 15.27 24.61 -19.63
C SER A 478 16.33 25.04 -20.66
N GLU A 479 17.33 25.83 -20.27
CA GLU A 479 18.48 26.17 -21.13
C GLU A 479 19.59 25.11 -21.06
N VAL A 480 19.67 24.37 -19.95
CA VAL A 480 20.66 23.30 -19.74
C VAL A 480 20.28 22.03 -20.49
N VAL A 481 19.02 21.60 -20.44
CA VAL A 481 18.52 20.35 -21.02
C VAL A 481 18.91 20.20 -22.52
N PRO A 482 18.68 21.20 -23.40
CA PRO A 482 19.10 21.11 -24.79
C PRO A 482 20.62 21.01 -24.97
N ARG A 483 21.41 21.63 -24.09
CA ARG A 483 22.88 21.61 -24.16
C ARG A 483 23.46 20.27 -23.73
N ILE A 484 22.86 19.60 -22.74
CA ILE A 484 23.21 18.21 -22.40
C ILE A 484 22.89 17.28 -23.58
N LYS A 485 21.75 17.49 -24.26
CA LYS A 485 21.39 16.72 -25.45
C LYS A 485 22.44 16.86 -26.57
N ILE A 486 22.92 18.07 -26.83
CA ILE A 486 24.02 18.31 -27.80
C ILE A 486 25.28 17.54 -27.40
N LEU A 487 25.64 17.51 -26.11
CA LEU A 487 26.78 16.73 -25.62
C LEU A 487 26.61 15.23 -25.88
N ILE A 488 25.41 14.68 -25.68
CA ILE A 488 25.10 13.29 -26.02
C ILE A 488 25.26 13.07 -27.52
N GLU A 489 24.70 13.93 -28.37
CA GLU A 489 24.78 13.86 -29.83
C GLU A 489 26.22 13.91 -30.38
N MET A 490 27.16 14.52 -29.62
CA MET A 490 28.58 14.53 -29.96
C MET A 490 29.31 13.23 -29.57
N LEU A 491 28.80 12.52 -28.56
CA LEU A 491 29.34 11.24 -28.08
C LEU A 491 28.75 10.05 -28.84
N THR A 492 27.51 10.18 -29.32
CA THR A 492 26.96 9.22 -30.27
C THR A 492 27.77 9.35 -31.56
N PRO A 493 28.27 8.23 -32.11
CA PRO A 493 28.92 8.25 -33.41
C PRO A 493 27.99 8.95 -34.39
N LYS A 494 28.47 9.96 -35.12
CA LYS A 494 27.74 10.50 -36.27
C LYS A 494 27.61 9.38 -37.29
N THR A 495 26.56 8.59 -37.18
CA THR A 495 26.13 7.62 -38.19
C THR A 495 25.62 8.42 -39.37
N ASN A 496 26.55 8.99 -40.13
CA ASN A 496 26.32 9.41 -41.51
C ASN A 496 26.46 8.21 -42.46
N GLN A 497 26.25 7.01 -41.94
CA GLN A 497 25.93 5.83 -42.71
C GLN A 497 24.66 5.29 -42.08
N SER A 498 23.63 5.10 -42.90
CA SER A 498 22.54 4.17 -42.58
C SER A 498 23.14 2.97 -41.87
N VAL A 499 22.62 2.59 -40.70
CA VAL A 499 22.96 1.30 -40.10
C VAL A 499 22.81 0.29 -41.22
N SER A 500 23.92 -0.29 -41.70
CA SER A 500 23.85 -1.21 -42.82
C SER A 500 23.46 -2.57 -42.28
N ARG A 501 22.78 -3.34 -43.11
CA ARG A 501 22.51 -4.75 -42.85
C ARG A 501 23.76 -5.50 -42.39
N ASP A 502 24.94 -5.10 -42.84
CA ASP A 502 26.23 -5.68 -42.44
C ASP A 502 26.52 -5.54 -40.94
N ARG A 503 26.07 -4.46 -40.29
CA ARG A 503 26.29 -4.26 -38.84
C ARG A 503 25.44 -5.22 -38.01
N VAL A 504 24.19 -5.45 -38.41
CA VAL A 504 23.33 -6.44 -37.76
C VAL A 504 23.89 -7.86 -37.97
N LEU A 505 24.44 -8.13 -39.16
CA LEU A 505 25.10 -9.41 -39.45
C LEU A 505 26.40 -9.61 -38.65
N ASN A 506 27.16 -8.55 -38.39
CA ASN A 506 28.33 -8.61 -37.51
C ASN A 506 27.92 -8.90 -36.06
N THR A 507 26.89 -8.23 -35.53
CA THR A 507 26.37 -8.52 -34.18
C THR A 507 25.84 -9.95 -34.05
N LEU A 508 25.20 -10.48 -35.10
CA LEU A 508 24.85 -11.91 -35.15
C LEU A 508 26.08 -12.81 -35.14
N SER A 509 27.15 -12.44 -35.83
CA SER A 509 28.41 -13.20 -35.80
C SER A 509 29.03 -13.19 -34.40
N ASP A 510 29.01 -12.07 -33.70
CA ASP A 510 29.53 -11.97 -32.32
C ASP A 510 28.71 -12.85 -31.37
N LEU A 511 27.38 -12.85 -31.48
CA LEU A 511 26.50 -13.72 -30.70
C LEU A 511 26.72 -15.22 -31.02
N ARG A 512 27.05 -15.56 -32.28
CA ARG A 512 27.39 -16.93 -32.68
C ARG A 512 28.61 -17.44 -31.91
N ASP A 513 29.65 -16.62 -31.80
CA ASP A 513 30.87 -17.00 -31.09
C ASP A 513 30.57 -17.31 -29.62
N VAL A 514 29.72 -16.50 -28.96
CA VAL A 514 29.26 -16.73 -27.58
C VAL A 514 28.45 -18.02 -27.46
N VAL A 515 27.53 -18.28 -28.40
CA VAL A 515 26.72 -19.52 -28.42
C VAL A 515 27.60 -20.76 -28.66
N ASP A 516 28.63 -20.63 -29.49
CA ASP A 516 29.58 -21.72 -29.77
C ASP A 516 30.44 -22.07 -28.54
N GLU A 517 30.80 -21.09 -27.71
CA GLU A 517 31.52 -21.29 -26.45
C GLU A 517 30.72 -22.06 -25.38
N ILE A 518 29.37 -21.99 -25.41
CA ILE A 518 28.49 -22.68 -24.44
C ILE A 518 28.51 -24.20 -24.66
N ASN A 519 28.82 -24.66 -25.87
CA ASN A 519 28.90 -26.08 -26.24
C ASN A 519 27.62 -26.89 -25.92
N ASP A 520 26.44 -26.29 -26.10
CA ASP A 520 25.12 -26.95 -26.01
C ASP A 520 24.43 -26.92 -27.38
N GLU A 521 24.13 -28.09 -27.94
CA GLU A 521 23.55 -28.22 -29.29
C GLU A 521 22.19 -27.53 -29.43
N ARG A 522 21.40 -27.42 -28.34
CA ARG A 522 20.07 -26.78 -28.39
C ARG A 522 20.18 -25.27 -28.61
N PHE A 523 21.16 -24.63 -27.99
CA PHE A 523 21.41 -23.20 -28.22
C PHE A 523 21.89 -22.94 -29.65
N LYS A 524 22.73 -23.83 -30.19
CA LYS A 524 23.22 -23.74 -31.57
C LYS A 524 22.08 -23.88 -32.57
N ASP A 525 21.25 -24.90 -32.44
CA ASP A 525 20.10 -25.13 -33.32
C ASP A 525 19.15 -23.94 -33.32
N ILE A 526 18.82 -23.43 -32.14
CA ILE A 526 17.92 -22.28 -31.99
C ILE A 526 18.55 -21.00 -32.58
N PHE A 527 19.84 -20.78 -32.33
CA PHE A 527 20.58 -19.64 -32.88
C PHE A 527 20.66 -19.68 -34.41
N GLU A 528 20.85 -20.85 -35.03
CA GLU A 528 20.84 -20.98 -36.50
C GLU A 528 19.52 -20.52 -37.10
N HIS A 529 18.39 -20.87 -36.47
CA HIS A 529 17.09 -20.41 -36.94
C HIS A 529 16.90 -18.90 -36.74
N LEU A 530 17.39 -18.35 -35.63
CA LEU A 530 17.41 -16.89 -35.41
C LEU A 530 18.23 -16.18 -36.48
N ALA A 531 19.40 -16.70 -36.83
CA ALA A 531 20.28 -16.15 -37.85
C ALA A 531 19.58 -16.11 -39.22
N VAL A 532 18.82 -17.15 -39.58
CA VAL A 532 18.01 -17.20 -40.81
C VAL A 532 16.91 -16.14 -40.77
N VAL A 533 16.16 -16.02 -39.67
CA VAL A 533 15.06 -15.05 -39.53
C VAL A 533 15.58 -13.61 -39.57
N CYS A 534 16.69 -13.33 -38.87
CA CYS A 534 17.35 -12.05 -38.98
C CYS A 534 17.76 -11.77 -40.44
N GLN A 535 18.43 -12.70 -41.11
CA GLN A 535 18.80 -12.52 -42.51
C GLN A 535 17.59 -12.27 -43.42
N GLU A 536 16.44 -12.90 -43.19
CA GLU A 536 15.27 -12.76 -44.07
C GLU A 536 14.44 -11.49 -43.80
N TYR A 537 14.33 -11.05 -42.54
CA TYR A 537 13.36 -10.01 -42.11
C TYR A 537 13.98 -8.69 -41.62
N ILE A 538 15.31 -8.57 -41.63
CA ILE A 538 16.01 -7.30 -41.39
C ILE A 538 15.72 -6.31 -42.52
N VAL A 539 15.15 -5.15 -42.15
CA VAL A 539 14.85 -4.01 -43.02
C VAL A 539 15.44 -2.72 -42.44
N PRO A 540 15.80 -1.70 -43.24
CA PRO A 540 16.48 -0.50 -42.75
C PRO A 540 15.85 0.17 -41.54
N GLU A 541 14.53 0.07 -41.38
CA GLU A 541 13.75 0.65 -40.30
C GLU A 541 13.90 -0.08 -38.96
N ASN A 542 14.35 -1.34 -38.94
CA ASN A 542 14.49 -2.15 -37.72
C ASN A 542 15.94 -2.51 -37.36
N HIS A 543 16.93 -1.99 -38.10
CA HIS A 543 18.34 -2.36 -37.90
C HIS A 543 18.87 -2.00 -36.50
N GLU A 544 18.58 -0.79 -36.02
CA GLU A 544 19.08 -0.33 -34.72
C GLU A 544 18.43 -1.09 -33.57
N ASP A 545 17.10 -1.24 -33.61
CA ASP A 545 16.33 -2.01 -32.61
C ASP A 545 16.77 -3.48 -32.59
N THR A 546 17.05 -4.07 -33.76
CA THR A 546 17.53 -5.46 -33.85
C THR A 546 18.92 -5.60 -33.24
N ILE A 547 19.82 -4.63 -33.45
CA ILE A 547 21.16 -4.64 -32.84
C ILE A 547 21.06 -4.55 -31.31
N ILE A 548 20.21 -3.65 -30.79
CA ILE A 548 20.01 -3.48 -29.34
C ILE A 548 19.56 -4.80 -28.71
N VAL A 549 18.51 -5.42 -29.25
CA VAL A 549 17.99 -6.67 -28.68
C VAL A 549 19.01 -7.82 -28.82
N LEU A 550 19.75 -7.91 -29.92
CA LEU A 550 20.81 -8.93 -30.07
C LEU A 550 21.97 -8.73 -29.08
N GLN A 551 22.34 -7.49 -28.77
CA GLN A 551 23.34 -7.18 -27.76
C GLN A 551 22.83 -7.48 -26.34
N ASP A 552 21.55 -7.23 -26.05
CA ASP A 552 20.93 -7.59 -24.77
C ASP A 552 20.87 -9.10 -24.58
N VAL A 553 20.55 -9.85 -25.65
CA VAL A 553 20.61 -11.32 -25.67
C VAL A 553 22.03 -11.79 -25.38
N GLN A 554 23.04 -11.23 -26.05
CA GLN A 554 24.45 -11.57 -25.85
C GLN A 554 24.88 -11.34 -24.40
N TYR A 555 24.63 -10.14 -23.88
CA TYR A 555 25.00 -9.76 -22.52
C TYR A 555 24.38 -10.69 -21.48
N ALA A 556 23.10 -11.02 -21.63
CA ALA A 556 22.41 -11.85 -20.67
C ALA A 556 22.87 -13.32 -20.68
N ILE A 557 23.33 -13.82 -21.84
CA ILE A 557 23.97 -15.14 -21.93
C ILE A 557 25.32 -15.11 -21.22
N GLU A 558 26.16 -14.12 -21.49
CA GLU A 558 27.48 -13.96 -20.88
C GLU A 558 27.41 -13.80 -19.35
N GLU A 559 26.46 -13.01 -18.85
CA GLU A 559 26.23 -12.79 -17.41
C GLU A 559 25.82 -14.08 -16.69
N ARG A 560 24.81 -14.79 -17.21
CA ARG A 560 24.29 -16.01 -16.57
C ARG A 560 25.26 -17.18 -16.66
N PHE A 561 26.03 -17.30 -17.73
CA PHE A 561 27.07 -18.34 -17.82
C PHE A 561 28.31 -18.03 -16.97
N SER A 562 28.64 -16.75 -16.75
CA SER A 562 29.71 -16.34 -15.84
C SER A 562 29.41 -16.71 -14.38
N LEU A 563 28.14 -16.63 -13.95
CA LEU A 563 27.68 -17.07 -12.62
C LEU A 563 27.70 -18.60 -12.43
N SER A 564 27.54 -19.37 -13.51
CA SER A 564 27.59 -20.85 -13.45
C SER A 564 29.01 -21.41 -13.23
N LYS A 565 30.05 -20.64 -13.56
CA LYS A 565 31.46 -21.04 -13.41
C LYS A 565 32.02 -20.76 -12.00
N SER A 566 31.36 -19.96 -11.17
CA SER A 566 31.84 -19.53 -9.85
C SER A 566 31.25 -20.29 -8.65
N SER A 567 30.26 -21.16 -8.86
CA SER A 567 29.58 -21.89 -7.78
C SER A 567 30.00 -23.36 -7.72
N THR A 568 30.90 -23.68 -6.80
CA THR A 568 31.24 -25.06 -6.39
C THR A 568 30.28 -25.57 -5.33
N SER A 569 28.98 -25.63 -5.64
CA SER A 569 28.03 -26.39 -4.84
C SER A 569 26.92 -26.94 -5.72
N GLN A 570 27.15 -28.15 -6.22
CA GLN A 570 26.08 -29.02 -6.67
C GLN A 570 25.17 -29.32 -5.48
N ASN A 571 23.93 -28.84 -5.52
CA ASN A 571 22.79 -29.55 -4.98
C ASN A 571 21.64 -29.48 -6.00
N SER A 572 20.93 -30.59 -6.11
CA SER A 572 20.22 -31.08 -7.27
C SER A 572 18.80 -30.48 -7.44
N CYS A 573 18.65 -29.55 -8.37
CA CYS A 573 17.85 -29.69 -9.61
C CYS A 573 16.46 -30.38 -9.57
N SER A 574 15.38 -29.63 -9.86
CA SER A 574 14.53 -29.82 -11.07
C SER A 574 13.59 -28.62 -11.30
N TRP A 575 13.98 -27.57 -12.03
CA TRP A 575 13.95 -27.36 -13.51
C TRP A 575 12.52 -27.34 -14.06
N VAL A 576 12.01 -26.19 -14.55
CA VAL A 576 11.94 -25.91 -16.01
C VAL A 576 11.94 -24.42 -16.39
N VAL A 577 11.46 -23.49 -15.55
CA VAL A 577 11.17 -22.10 -15.99
C VAL A 577 12.38 -21.14 -15.96
N ASN A 578 13.42 -21.46 -15.18
CA ASN A 578 14.62 -20.62 -15.01
C ASN A 578 15.90 -21.21 -15.61
N SER A 579 15.79 -22.11 -16.60
CA SER A 579 16.97 -22.55 -17.33
C SER A 579 17.55 -21.42 -18.19
N PRO A 580 18.88 -21.34 -18.38
CA PRO A 580 19.49 -20.43 -19.35
C PRO A 580 18.81 -20.49 -20.73
N LEU A 581 18.29 -21.68 -21.09
CA LEU A 581 17.56 -21.93 -22.33
C LEU A 581 16.16 -21.28 -22.36
N GLY A 582 15.42 -21.33 -21.24
CA GLY A 582 14.11 -20.66 -21.10
C GLY A 582 14.21 -19.13 -21.07
N PHE A 583 15.31 -18.58 -20.54
CA PHE A 583 15.58 -17.15 -20.63
C PHE A 583 15.97 -16.72 -22.05
N PHE A 584 16.87 -17.47 -22.70
CA PHE A 584 17.27 -17.23 -24.09
C PHE A 584 16.07 -17.24 -25.05
N TYR A 585 15.14 -18.17 -24.85
CA TYR A 585 13.84 -18.21 -25.51
C TYR A 585 13.06 -16.89 -25.38
N LYS A 586 12.98 -16.32 -24.17
CA LYS A 586 12.14 -15.14 -23.91
C LYS A 586 12.69 -13.93 -24.64
N GLN A 587 14.02 -13.82 -24.66
CA GLN A 587 14.70 -12.76 -25.39
C GLN A 587 14.57 -12.94 -26.91
N MET A 588 14.54 -14.18 -27.41
CA MET A 588 14.28 -14.43 -28.83
C MET A 588 12.89 -13.98 -29.28
N GLN A 589 11.87 -14.12 -28.44
CA GLN A 589 10.54 -13.58 -28.77
C GLN A 589 10.59 -12.06 -28.98
N GLN A 590 11.40 -11.34 -28.21
CA GLN A 590 11.61 -9.90 -28.39
C GLN A 590 12.31 -9.60 -29.73
N VAL A 591 13.29 -10.41 -30.15
CA VAL A 591 13.92 -10.25 -31.48
C VAL A 591 12.89 -10.48 -32.59
N LEU A 592 12.03 -11.50 -32.47
CA LEU A 592 10.97 -11.78 -33.44
C LEU A 592 9.90 -10.67 -33.48
N ASP A 593 9.66 -10.00 -32.35
CA ASP A 593 8.77 -8.83 -32.24
C ASP A 593 9.35 -7.62 -32.98
N VAL A 594 10.62 -7.31 -32.76
CA VAL A 594 11.32 -6.22 -33.46
C VAL A 594 11.38 -6.46 -34.97
N LEU A 595 11.65 -7.70 -35.39
CA LEU A 595 11.70 -8.07 -36.80
C LEU A 595 10.32 -8.16 -37.47
N ARG A 596 9.23 -8.08 -36.69
CA ARG A 596 7.85 -8.31 -37.15
C ARG A 596 7.70 -9.65 -37.87
N ALA A 597 8.39 -10.68 -37.36
CA ALA A 597 8.43 -11.99 -38.00
C ALA A 597 7.01 -12.58 -38.15
N PRO A 598 6.63 -13.10 -39.33
CA PRO A 598 5.34 -13.72 -39.56
C PRO A 598 5.01 -14.83 -38.56
N ILE A 599 3.74 -14.92 -38.16
CA ILE A 599 3.23 -15.94 -37.20
C ILE A 599 3.60 -17.37 -37.63
N LYS A 600 3.73 -17.63 -38.93
CA LYS A 600 4.15 -18.95 -39.43
C LYS A 600 5.55 -19.32 -38.94
N ILE A 601 6.50 -18.39 -38.98
CA ILE A 601 7.88 -18.58 -38.50
C ILE A 601 7.91 -18.71 -36.98
N ARG A 602 7.11 -17.90 -36.28
CA ARG A 602 6.95 -18.03 -34.83
C ARG A 602 6.47 -19.43 -34.45
N ARG A 603 5.47 -19.96 -35.16
CA ARG A 603 4.95 -21.33 -34.95
C ARG A 603 5.95 -22.42 -35.33
N GLU A 604 6.73 -22.24 -36.38
CA GLU A 604 7.80 -23.17 -36.76
C GLU A 604 8.91 -23.20 -35.70
N LEU A 605 9.28 -22.04 -35.14
CA LEU A 605 10.19 -21.93 -34.01
C LEU A 605 9.59 -22.50 -32.71
N GLU A 606 8.30 -22.30 -32.49
CA GLU A 606 7.57 -22.84 -31.33
C GLU A 606 7.57 -24.38 -31.30
N GLN A 607 7.55 -25.01 -32.47
CA GLN A 607 7.58 -26.47 -32.62
C GLN A 607 8.97 -27.08 -32.40
N LEU A 608 10.03 -26.27 -32.42
CA LEU A 608 11.41 -26.71 -32.20
C LEU A 608 11.81 -26.70 -30.71
N TRP A 609 10.93 -26.22 -29.81
CA TRP A 609 11.24 -26.18 -28.39
C TRP A 609 11.11 -27.55 -27.70
N PRO A 610 12.02 -27.89 -26.77
CA PRO A 610 11.91 -29.10 -25.96
C PRO A 610 10.60 -29.14 -25.18
N GLU A 611 9.93 -30.30 -25.16
CA GLU A 611 8.64 -30.51 -24.47
C GLU A 611 8.67 -30.13 -22.98
N ASP A 612 9.84 -30.17 -22.36
CA ASP A 612 10.06 -29.80 -20.97
C ASP A 612 9.69 -28.34 -20.68
N ILE A 613 9.58 -27.44 -21.68
CA ILE A 613 9.26 -26.01 -21.49
C ILE A 613 7.74 -25.72 -21.65
N SER A 614 6.90 -26.74 -21.80
CA SER A 614 5.46 -26.56 -22.07
C SER A 614 4.69 -25.95 -20.89
N ILE A 615 4.07 -24.79 -21.14
CA ILE A 615 3.32 -23.93 -20.21
C ILE A 615 1.94 -24.54 -19.90
N HIS A 616 1.89 -25.74 -19.32
CA HIS A 616 0.64 -26.38 -18.93
C HIS A 616 0.70 -26.94 -17.50
N HIS A 617 -0.12 -26.33 -16.64
CA HIS A 617 -0.42 -26.62 -15.23
C HIS A 617 0.60 -26.07 -14.22
N ALA A 618 0.33 -24.86 -13.76
CA ALA A 618 0.85 -24.34 -12.51
C ALA A 618 0.20 -25.13 -11.35
N GLU A 619 0.89 -26.15 -10.86
CA GLU A 619 0.72 -26.59 -9.47
C GLU A 619 1.58 -25.70 -8.56
N GLU A 620 1.08 -25.53 -7.33
CA GLU A 620 1.44 -24.56 -6.29
C GLU A 620 2.95 -24.24 -6.20
N ILE A 621 3.27 -22.95 -6.40
CA ILE A 621 4.55 -22.33 -6.07
C ILE A 621 4.43 -21.74 -4.66
N ASP A 622 5.45 -21.97 -3.83
CA ASP A 622 5.62 -21.33 -2.53
C ASP A 622 5.75 -19.80 -2.70
N PRO A 623 4.83 -18.98 -2.15
CA PRO A 623 4.75 -17.55 -2.42
C PRO A 623 5.94 -16.70 -1.91
N ALA A 624 6.97 -17.30 -1.30
CA ALA A 624 8.08 -16.56 -0.69
C ALA A 624 9.21 -16.12 -1.64
N GLU A 625 9.28 -16.57 -2.90
CA GLU A 625 10.45 -16.31 -3.77
C GLU A 625 10.19 -15.61 -5.12
N VAL A 626 8.96 -15.16 -5.41
CA VAL A 626 8.65 -14.38 -6.62
C VAL A 626 8.28 -12.95 -6.23
N VAL A 627 9.27 -12.06 -6.17
CA VAL A 627 9.01 -10.63 -5.97
C VAL A 627 8.76 -9.98 -7.33
N GLU A 628 7.49 -9.88 -7.73
CA GLU A 628 7.10 -9.13 -8.94
C GLU A 628 7.17 -7.61 -8.69
N SER A 629 7.52 -6.83 -9.71
CA SER A 629 7.40 -5.37 -9.65
C SER A 629 5.95 -4.95 -9.85
N ILE A 630 5.49 -3.92 -9.13
CA ILE A 630 4.15 -3.36 -9.34
C ILE A 630 3.98 -3.01 -10.83
N PRO A 631 2.92 -3.52 -11.51
CA PRO A 631 2.75 -3.32 -12.94
C PRO A 631 2.62 -1.85 -13.34
N GLU A 632 3.16 -1.46 -14.51
CA GLU A 632 3.12 -0.07 -14.99
C GLU A 632 1.70 0.49 -15.13
N TRP A 633 0.72 -0.37 -15.40
CA TRP A 633 -0.70 0.00 -15.51
C TRP A 633 -1.37 0.30 -14.17
N PHE A 634 -0.70 0.04 -13.04
CA PHE A 634 -1.30 0.18 -11.71
C PHE A 634 -1.52 1.65 -11.34
N ILE A 635 -2.79 1.98 -11.10
CA ILE A 635 -3.23 3.26 -10.56
C ILE A 635 -3.72 2.99 -9.13
N GLY A 636 -3.12 3.64 -8.14
CA GLY A 636 -3.48 3.45 -6.74
C GLY A 636 -4.96 3.78 -6.48
N PRO A 637 -5.60 3.14 -5.49
CA PRO A 637 -7.05 3.29 -5.22
C PRO A 637 -7.48 4.73 -4.94
N ASN A 638 -6.52 5.53 -4.49
CA ASN A 638 -6.71 6.89 -4.04
C ASN A 638 -6.07 7.93 -4.98
N GLU A 639 -5.56 7.54 -6.15
CA GLU A 639 -4.99 8.48 -7.13
C GLU A 639 -6.07 9.25 -7.92
N LEU A 640 -7.35 8.92 -7.75
CA LEU A 640 -8.47 9.55 -8.44
C LEU A 640 -9.02 10.73 -7.64
N GLU A 641 -9.26 11.86 -8.30
CA GLU A 641 -9.84 13.08 -7.73
C GLU A 641 -11.24 13.36 -8.27
N ASN A 642 -12.06 14.08 -7.49
CA ASN A 642 -13.39 14.56 -7.91
C ASN A 642 -14.29 13.48 -8.54
N GLU A 643 -14.32 12.28 -7.94
CA GLU A 643 -15.09 11.18 -8.52
C GLU A 643 -16.60 11.39 -8.35
N VAL A 644 -17.34 11.40 -9.46
CA VAL A 644 -18.79 11.58 -9.53
C VAL A 644 -19.42 10.46 -10.36
N PRO A 645 -20.19 9.55 -9.75
CA PRO A 645 -20.94 8.52 -10.46
C PRO A 645 -21.98 9.12 -11.42
N PHE A 646 -22.10 8.57 -12.63
CA PHE A 646 -23.10 9.02 -13.61
C PHE A 646 -23.82 7.88 -14.35
N ALA A 647 -23.33 6.65 -14.25
CA ALA A 647 -23.99 5.47 -14.80
C ALA A 647 -23.78 4.27 -13.87
N SER A 648 -24.77 3.39 -13.79
CA SER A 648 -24.65 2.12 -13.09
C SER A 648 -25.31 1.02 -13.92
N GLY A 649 -24.64 -0.12 -14.02
CA GLY A 649 -25.12 -1.35 -14.65
C GLY A 649 -25.08 -2.51 -13.66
N GLY A 650 -25.56 -3.69 -14.09
CA GLY A 650 -25.65 -4.88 -13.22
C GLY A 650 -24.33 -5.36 -12.60
N PHE A 651 -23.19 -5.03 -13.21
CA PHE A 651 -21.86 -5.50 -12.79
C PHE A 651 -20.82 -4.39 -12.60
N SER A 652 -21.15 -3.13 -12.94
CA SER A 652 -20.21 -2.01 -12.87
C SER A 652 -20.88 -0.67 -12.56
N GLU A 653 -20.18 0.15 -11.78
CA GLU A 653 -20.49 1.56 -11.52
C GLU A 653 -19.51 2.43 -12.33
N VAL A 654 -20.03 3.41 -13.06
CA VAL A 654 -19.24 4.28 -13.94
C VAL A 654 -19.29 5.70 -13.42
N SER A 655 -18.11 6.25 -13.15
CA SER A 655 -17.91 7.59 -12.60
C SER A 655 -17.02 8.43 -13.52
N ARG A 656 -17.18 9.75 -13.46
CA ARG A 656 -16.17 10.71 -13.93
C ARG A 656 -15.22 10.99 -12.79
N ALA A 657 -13.94 11.13 -13.07
CA ALA A 657 -12.93 11.55 -12.10
C ALA A 657 -11.84 12.34 -12.81
N GLN A 658 -10.89 12.84 -12.04
CA GLN A 658 -9.67 13.43 -12.52
C GLN A 658 -8.49 12.55 -12.13
N TRP A 659 -7.63 12.26 -13.10
CA TRP A 659 -6.36 11.57 -12.90
C TRP A 659 -5.28 12.37 -13.62
N LEU A 660 -4.26 12.84 -12.89
CA LEU A 660 -3.20 13.70 -13.45
C LEU A 660 -3.72 15.01 -14.06
N ASN A 661 -4.75 15.62 -13.48
CA ASN A 661 -5.47 16.77 -14.06
C ASN A 661 -6.09 16.50 -15.44
N THR A 662 -6.24 15.23 -15.81
CA THR A 662 -6.95 14.80 -17.02
C THR A 662 -8.31 14.26 -16.58
N ASP A 663 -9.37 14.70 -17.23
CA ASP A 663 -10.69 14.14 -17.00
C ASP A 663 -10.72 12.70 -17.54
N VAL A 664 -11.15 11.76 -16.69
CA VAL A 664 -11.13 10.33 -16.95
C VAL A 664 -12.46 9.69 -16.56
N VAL A 665 -12.72 8.53 -17.16
CA VAL A 665 -13.84 7.67 -16.79
C VAL A 665 -13.31 6.51 -15.95
N VAL A 666 -13.94 6.29 -14.81
CA VAL A 666 -13.62 5.22 -13.86
C VAL A 666 -14.73 4.17 -13.93
N LYS A 667 -14.38 2.94 -14.29
CA LYS A 667 -15.31 1.80 -14.32
C LYS A 667 -15.01 0.88 -13.15
N ARG A 668 -15.80 0.98 -12.07
CA ARG A 668 -15.68 0.15 -10.86
C ARG A 668 -16.49 -1.13 -11.00
N ILE A 669 -15.89 -2.28 -10.69
CA ILE A 669 -16.54 -3.59 -10.82
C ILE A 669 -17.10 -4.02 -9.46
N THR A 670 -18.34 -4.49 -9.46
CA THR A 670 -18.97 -5.03 -8.26
C THR A 670 -18.62 -6.52 -8.11
N MET A 671 -17.92 -6.89 -7.03
CA MET A 671 -17.58 -8.28 -6.70
C MET A 671 -18.63 -8.87 -5.74
N SER A 672 -19.34 -9.93 -6.14
CA SER A 672 -20.15 -10.75 -5.21
C SER A 672 -19.27 -11.75 -4.45
N SER A 673 -19.62 -12.00 -3.19
CA SER A 673 -18.80 -12.65 -2.14
C SER A 673 -18.38 -14.10 -2.40
N SER A 674 -18.89 -14.77 -3.44
CA SER A 674 -18.70 -16.22 -3.64
C SER A 674 -17.55 -16.61 -4.57
N ASN A 675 -16.83 -15.68 -5.23
CA ASN A 675 -15.75 -16.06 -6.16
C ASN A 675 -14.68 -14.98 -6.42
N ASN A 676 -14.15 -14.34 -5.37
CA ASN A 676 -13.28 -13.17 -5.45
C ASN A 676 -11.96 -13.40 -6.22
N GLU A 677 -11.33 -14.56 -6.07
CA GLU A 677 -9.98 -14.81 -6.63
C GLU A 677 -10.00 -15.05 -8.14
N LYS A 678 -10.94 -15.88 -8.63
CA LYS A 678 -11.15 -16.08 -10.07
C LYS A 678 -11.51 -14.78 -10.79
N ARG A 679 -12.34 -13.93 -10.18
CA ARG A 679 -12.72 -12.63 -10.75
C ARG A 679 -11.55 -11.63 -10.70
N ARG A 680 -10.75 -11.62 -9.64
CA ARG A 680 -9.52 -10.80 -9.58
C ARG A 680 -8.53 -11.21 -10.68
N ASN A 681 -8.35 -12.51 -10.94
CA ASN A 681 -7.49 -12.98 -12.04
C ASN A 681 -8.01 -12.59 -13.43
N LEU A 682 -9.34 -12.61 -13.63
CA LEU A 682 -9.94 -12.10 -14.86
C LEU A 682 -9.68 -10.59 -15.04
N PHE A 683 -9.79 -9.80 -13.96
CA PHE A 683 -9.47 -8.37 -13.99
C PHE A 683 -8.00 -8.12 -14.37
N LEU A 684 -7.07 -8.84 -13.74
CA LEU A 684 -5.63 -8.70 -13.99
C LEU A 684 -5.27 -9.06 -15.44
N ASN A 685 -5.87 -10.12 -15.99
CA ASN A 685 -5.67 -10.48 -17.40
C ASN A 685 -6.22 -9.40 -18.34
N GLU A 686 -7.37 -8.83 -18.02
CA GLU A 686 -8.02 -7.83 -18.87
C GLU A 686 -7.30 -6.49 -18.85
N VAL A 687 -6.87 -6.00 -17.68
CA VAL A 687 -6.10 -4.76 -17.57
C VAL A 687 -4.75 -4.88 -18.29
N ALA A 688 -4.08 -6.03 -18.18
CA ALA A 688 -2.81 -6.27 -18.86
C ALA A 688 -2.95 -6.30 -20.39
N LEU A 689 -4.02 -6.92 -20.91
CA LEU A 689 -4.31 -6.94 -22.34
C LEU A 689 -4.69 -5.55 -22.86
N TRP A 690 -5.60 -4.85 -22.17
CA TRP A 690 -6.12 -3.57 -22.62
C TRP A 690 -5.09 -2.45 -22.52
N PHE A 691 -4.23 -2.43 -21.49
CA PHE A 691 -3.20 -1.40 -21.34
C PHE A 691 -2.21 -1.34 -22.51
N GLY A 692 -1.92 -2.49 -23.14
CA GLY A 692 -1.08 -2.57 -24.32
C GLY A 692 -1.74 -2.12 -25.63
N LEU A 693 -3.04 -1.83 -25.64
CA LEU A 693 -3.77 -1.44 -26.84
C LEU A 693 -3.69 0.06 -27.07
N ASN A 694 -3.32 0.43 -28.30
CA ASN A 694 -3.25 1.81 -28.74
C ASN A 694 -3.76 1.93 -30.17
N HIS A 695 -4.98 2.46 -30.32
CA HIS A 695 -5.65 2.64 -31.60
C HIS A 695 -6.69 3.77 -31.53
N SER A 696 -6.86 4.55 -32.59
CA SER A 696 -7.79 5.69 -32.61
C SER A 696 -9.27 5.31 -32.49
N TYR A 697 -9.62 4.03 -32.71
CA TYR A 697 -11.01 3.52 -32.68
C TYR A 697 -11.26 2.49 -31.56
N VAL A 698 -10.35 2.40 -30.58
CA VAL A 698 -10.48 1.59 -29.37
C VAL A 698 -10.26 2.51 -28.19
N MET A 699 -11.12 2.44 -27.17
CA MET A 699 -10.99 3.28 -25.98
C MET A 699 -9.62 3.07 -25.33
N LYS A 700 -8.90 4.17 -25.09
CA LYS A 700 -7.61 4.13 -24.42
C LYS A 700 -7.78 3.84 -22.92
N LEU A 701 -7.06 2.84 -22.43
CA LEU A 701 -6.90 2.58 -21.01
C LEU A 701 -5.67 3.34 -20.49
N PHE A 702 -5.84 4.07 -19.40
CA PHE A 702 -4.72 4.69 -18.67
C PHE A 702 -4.15 3.77 -17.59
N GLY A 703 -4.98 2.90 -17.03
CA GLY A 703 -4.56 1.91 -16.05
C GLY A 703 -5.74 1.36 -15.26
N GLY A 704 -5.46 0.75 -14.11
CA GLY A 704 -6.49 0.24 -13.22
C GLY A 704 -5.96 -0.13 -11.84
N CYS A 705 -6.89 -0.45 -10.95
CA CYS A 705 -6.62 -0.86 -9.58
C CYS A 705 -7.35 -2.18 -9.29
N HIS A 706 -6.61 -3.19 -8.86
CA HIS A 706 -7.16 -4.47 -8.41
C HIS A 706 -7.30 -4.54 -6.88
N VAL A 707 -6.90 -3.48 -6.17
CA VAL A 707 -6.78 -3.40 -4.70
C VAL A 707 -8.07 -2.80 -4.11
N GLY A 708 -8.48 -3.31 -2.95
CA GLY A 708 -9.70 -2.88 -2.27
C GLY A 708 -10.97 -3.63 -2.70
N LYS A 709 -12.11 -3.26 -2.11
CA LYS A 709 -13.41 -3.95 -2.28
C LYS A 709 -14.02 -3.80 -3.68
N LYS A 710 -13.62 -2.78 -4.44
CA LYS A 710 -14.15 -2.45 -5.76
C LYS A 710 -13.00 -2.19 -6.75
N PRO A 711 -12.48 -3.23 -7.43
CA PRO A 711 -11.52 -3.07 -8.51
C PRO A 711 -12.04 -2.09 -9.59
N PHE A 712 -11.16 -1.37 -10.26
CA PHE A 712 -11.57 -0.37 -11.24
C PHE A 712 -10.59 -0.17 -12.39
N PHE A 713 -11.14 0.19 -13.56
CA PHE A 713 -10.38 0.65 -14.73
C PHE A 713 -10.47 2.17 -14.84
N VAL A 714 -9.42 2.80 -15.37
CA VAL A 714 -9.36 4.24 -15.67
C VAL A 714 -9.10 4.39 -17.16
N CYS A 715 -10.05 4.96 -17.90
CA CYS A 715 -9.98 5.14 -19.34
C CYS A 715 -10.27 6.58 -19.77
N GLU A 716 -10.00 6.88 -21.04
CA GLU A 716 -10.38 8.17 -21.63
C GLU A 716 -11.89 8.41 -21.58
N GLU A 717 -12.30 9.68 -21.57
CA GLU A 717 -13.71 10.05 -21.60
C GLU A 717 -14.26 10.13 -23.03
N ALA A 718 -15.47 9.60 -23.21
CA ALA A 718 -16.25 9.73 -24.44
C ALA A 718 -17.50 10.59 -24.18
N GLU A 719 -17.35 11.91 -24.26
CA GLU A 719 -18.38 12.89 -23.86
C GLU A 719 -19.70 12.78 -24.64
N ASN A 720 -19.63 12.33 -25.89
CA ASN A 720 -20.80 12.20 -26.76
C ASN A 720 -21.65 10.96 -26.43
N GLY A 721 -21.17 10.08 -25.54
CA GLY A 721 -21.89 8.93 -25.02
C GLY A 721 -21.94 7.74 -25.97
N SER A 722 -22.82 6.77 -25.69
CA SER A 722 -23.05 5.61 -26.55
C SER A 722 -23.54 6.00 -27.94
N LEU A 723 -23.20 5.20 -28.94
CA LEU A 723 -23.57 5.41 -30.35
C LEU A 723 -25.08 5.70 -30.52
N ILE A 724 -25.97 4.97 -29.83
CA ILE A 724 -27.42 5.20 -29.95
C ILE A 724 -27.83 6.58 -29.44
N LYS A 725 -27.40 6.95 -28.22
CA LYS A 725 -27.69 8.28 -27.66
C LYS A 725 -27.14 9.40 -28.54
N TYR A 726 -25.98 9.18 -29.16
CA TYR A 726 -25.39 10.12 -30.11
C TYR A 726 -26.24 10.26 -31.38
N LEU A 727 -26.66 9.15 -31.98
CA LEU A 727 -27.51 9.15 -33.18
C LEU A 727 -28.90 9.72 -32.91
N GLU A 728 -29.51 9.46 -31.74
CA GLU A 728 -30.80 10.03 -31.33
C GLU A 728 -30.74 11.57 -31.24
N LYS A 729 -29.65 12.12 -30.70
CA LYS A 729 -29.43 13.58 -30.66
C LYS A 729 -29.34 14.17 -32.06
N LEU A 730 -28.66 13.51 -32.99
CA LEU A 730 -28.51 13.98 -34.36
C LEU A 730 -29.82 13.94 -35.17
N GLN A 731 -30.71 12.99 -34.90
CA GLN A 731 -32.00 12.90 -35.60
C GLN A 731 -32.93 14.12 -35.34
N GLY A 732 -32.67 14.91 -34.29
CA GLY A 732 -33.38 16.17 -34.00
C GLY A 732 -32.93 17.37 -34.86
N THR A 733 -31.81 17.24 -35.58
CA THR A 733 -31.22 18.29 -36.43
C THR A 733 -30.97 17.71 -37.83
N THR A 734 -31.77 18.14 -38.80
CA THR A 734 -31.74 17.72 -40.23
C THR A 734 -30.45 17.06 -40.76
N GLY A 735 -30.52 15.77 -41.08
CA GLY A 735 -29.94 15.16 -42.30
C GLY A 735 -28.48 14.66 -42.27
N SER A 736 -28.28 13.33 -42.18
CA SER A 736 -27.72 12.50 -43.27
C SER A 736 -27.49 11.06 -42.79
N MET A 737 -28.04 10.07 -43.49
CA MET A 737 -27.71 8.64 -43.31
C MET A 737 -26.19 8.37 -43.40
N GLY A 738 -25.42 9.23 -44.08
CA GLY A 738 -23.96 9.11 -44.19
C GLY A 738 -23.25 9.17 -42.84
N GLY A 739 -23.81 9.89 -41.85
CA GLY A 739 -23.25 9.96 -40.50
C GLY A 739 -23.30 8.61 -39.76
N VAL A 740 -24.38 7.84 -39.92
CA VAL A 740 -24.54 6.52 -39.28
C VAL A 740 -23.51 5.54 -39.82
N TRP A 741 -23.38 5.47 -41.15
CA TRP A 741 -22.44 4.56 -41.80
C TRP A 741 -20.99 4.91 -41.50
N LEU A 742 -20.66 6.20 -41.35
CA LEU A 742 -19.33 6.63 -40.92
C LEU A 742 -19.00 6.10 -39.51
N LYS A 743 -19.90 6.26 -38.53
CA LYS A 743 -19.67 5.73 -37.16
C LYS A 743 -19.55 4.20 -37.13
N LEU A 744 -20.35 3.50 -37.93
CA LEU A 744 -20.24 2.04 -38.07
C LEU A 744 -18.91 1.64 -38.73
N TYR A 745 -18.45 2.38 -39.74
CA TYR A 745 -17.14 2.16 -40.34
C TYR A 745 -16.00 2.37 -39.32
N GLU A 746 -16.02 3.45 -38.55
CA GLU A 746 -15.05 3.72 -37.49
C GLU A 746 -15.02 2.61 -36.42
N ALA A 747 -16.19 2.19 -35.93
CA ALA A 747 -16.28 1.06 -34.99
C ALA A 747 -15.73 -0.25 -35.59
N SER A 748 -15.91 -0.47 -36.90
CA SER A 748 -15.37 -1.64 -37.59
C SER A 748 -13.84 -1.64 -37.69
N LEU A 749 -13.20 -0.46 -37.80
CA LEU A 749 -11.73 -0.34 -37.74
C LEU A 749 -11.20 -0.69 -36.34
N GLY A 750 -11.94 -0.32 -35.29
CA GLY A 750 -11.65 -0.77 -33.93
C GLY A 750 -11.74 -2.29 -33.80
N LEU A 751 -12.78 -2.90 -34.38
CA LEU A 751 -13.00 -4.35 -34.31
C LEU A 751 -11.93 -5.12 -35.09
N GLU A 752 -11.55 -4.63 -36.27
CA GLU A 752 -10.44 -5.16 -37.07
C GLU A 752 -9.14 -5.16 -36.27
N TYR A 753 -8.83 -4.03 -35.61
CA TYR A 753 -7.63 -3.89 -34.78
C TYR A 753 -7.58 -4.92 -33.64
N LEU A 754 -8.72 -5.16 -32.97
CA LEU A 754 -8.83 -6.18 -31.92
C LEU A 754 -8.66 -7.59 -32.49
N HIS A 755 -9.36 -7.92 -33.59
CA HIS A 755 -9.27 -9.24 -34.23
C HIS A 755 -7.86 -9.55 -34.74
N ALA A 756 -7.14 -8.56 -35.28
CA ALA A 756 -5.75 -8.71 -35.71
C ALA A 756 -4.79 -9.06 -34.57
N ARG A 757 -5.17 -8.78 -33.31
CA ARG A 757 -4.43 -9.12 -32.08
C ARG A 757 -4.97 -10.35 -31.38
N GLY A 758 -5.90 -11.07 -32.02
CA GLY A 758 -6.52 -12.27 -31.45
C GLY A 758 -7.54 -11.99 -30.35
N ILE A 759 -7.99 -10.73 -30.20
CA ILE A 759 -8.96 -10.33 -29.17
C ILE A 759 -10.38 -10.46 -29.74
N ILE A 760 -11.24 -11.17 -29.01
CA ILE A 760 -12.67 -11.30 -29.30
C ILE A 760 -13.42 -10.39 -28.33
N HIS A 761 -14.32 -9.54 -28.82
CA HIS A 761 -15.03 -8.55 -28.01
C HIS A 761 -16.06 -9.18 -27.05
N ARG A 762 -16.78 -10.22 -27.48
CA ARG A 762 -17.72 -11.07 -26.69
C ARG A 762 -19.03 -10.43 -26.23
N ASP A 763 -19.10 -9.12 -26.09
CA ASP A 763 -20.32 -8.37 -25.69
C ASP A 763 -20.54 -7.16 -26.61
N LEU A 764 -20.52 -7.36 -27.93
CA LEU A 764 -20.65 -6.23 -28.85
C LEU A 764 -22.11 -5.80 -29.00
N LYS A 765 -22.40 -4.56 -28.58
CA LYS A 765 -23.71 -3.88 -28.68
C LYS A 765 -23.47 -2.38 -28.86
N CYS A 766 -24.46 -1.62 -29.35
CA CYS A 766 -24.24 -0.19 -29.58
C CYS A 766 -23.99 0.62 -28.30
N ASP A 767 -24.35 0.12 -27.12
CA ASP A 767 -23.97 0.72 -25.83
C ASP A 767 -22.46 0.62 -25.54
N ASN A 768 -21.79 -0.39 -26.12
CA ASN A 768 -20.34 -0.61 -26.01
C ASN A 768 -19.56 0.03 -27.17
N ILE A 769 -20.23 0.86 -27.98
CA ILE A 769 -19.61 1.73 -28.98
C ILE A 769 -19.83 3.17 -28.49
N LEU A 770 -18.78 3.87 -28.10
CA LEU A 770 -18.85 5.23 -27.58
C LEU A 770 -18.36 6.22 -28.64
N VAL A 771 -18.87 7.45 -28.60
CA VAL A 771 -18.40 8.55 -29.46
C VAL A 771 -17.59 9.52 -28.61
N ASP A 772 -16.35 9.79 -29.01
CA ASP A 772 -15.45 10.70 -28.30
C ASP A 772 -15.69 12.18 -28.67
N THR A 773 -14.90 13.08 -28.08
CA THR A 773 -14.96 14.54 -28.31
C THR A 773 -14.54 14.96 -29.71
N ASP A 774 -13.68 14.17 -30.35
CA ASP A 774 -13.24 14.35 -31.74
C ASP A 774 -14.23 13.75 -32.75
N ASP A 775 -15.42 13.37 -32.27
CA ASP A 775 -16.48 12.76 -33.05
C ASP A 775 -16.05 11.43 -33.68
N ARG A 776 -15.35 10.56 -32.95
CA ARG A 776 -14.95 9.23 -33.42
C ARG A 776 -15.66 8.14 -32.66
N ALA A 777 -16.20 7.14 -33.37
CA ALA A 777 -16.76 5.94 -32.75
C ALA A 777 -15.65 4.97 -32.31
N LYS A 778 -15.61 4.65 -31.02
CA LYS A 778 -14.61 3.81 -30.36
C LYS A 778 -15.25 2.61 -29.66
N LEU A 779 -14.60 1.46 -29.73
CA LEU A 779 -15.02 0.26 -29.00
C LEU A 779 -14.57 0.30 -27.53
N THR A 780 -15.42 -0.18 -26.63
CA THR A 780 -15.14 -0.31 -25.19
C THR A 780 -15.70 -1.62 -24.64
N ASP A 781 -15.34 -1.98 -23.40
CA ASP A 781 -15.90 -3.13 -22.68
C ASP A 781 -15.69 -4.49 -23.40
N PHE A 782 -14.58 -4.59 -24.14
CA PHE A 782 -14.11 -5.85 -24.72
C PHE A 782 -13.37 -6.65 -23.64
N GLY A 783 -13.89 -7.83 -23.30
CA GLY A 783 -13.34 -8.68 -22.22
C GLY A 783 -14.24 -8.79 -20.99
N LEU A 784 -14.96 -7.72 -20.62
CA LEU A 784 -15.81 -7.66 -19.43
C LEU A 784 -16.99 -8.65 -19.43
N GLY A 785 -17.40 -9.13 -20.61
CA GLY A 785 -18.42 -10.17 -20.74
C GLY A 785 -18.07 -11.47 -20.01
N SER A 786 -16.80 -11.68 -19.63
CA SER A 786 -16.33 -12.84 -18.86
C SER A 786 -16.67 -12.79 -17.36
N PHE A 787 -17.07 -11.63 -16.82
CA PHE A 787 -17.48 -11.49 -15.41
C PHE A 787 -18.93 -11.91 -15.14
N ALA A 788 -19.77 -11.97 -16.18
CA ALA A 788 -21.13 -12.44 -16.09
C ALA A 788 -21.15 -13.98 -16.01
N SER A 789 -21.53 -14.54 -14.86
CA SER A 789 -21.76 -15.97 -14.74
C SER A 789 -23.04 -16.37 -15.47
N ALA A 790 -23.15 -17.64 -15.90
CA ALA A 790 -24.40 -18.17 -16.45
C ALA A 790 -25.56 -18.15 -15.41
N GLU A 791 -25.24 -18.09 -14.13
CA GLU A 791 -26.19 -18.03 -12.99
C GLU A 791 -26.67 -16.60 -12.69
N ASP A 792 -25.90 -15.57 -13.08
CA ASP A 792 -26.22 -14.15 -12.89
C ASP A 792 -27.02 -13.54 -14.05
N ARG A 793 -27.49 -14.33 -15.02
CA ARG A 793 -28.48 -13.90 -16.01
C ARG A 793 -29.85 -13.76 -15.35
N GLY A 794 -29.99 -12.77 -14.47
CA GLY A 794 -31.27 -12.35 -13.93
C GLY A 794 -32.27 -12.01 -15.05
N ASP A 795 -33.56 -12.17 -14.74
CA ASP A 795 -34.74 -12.18 -15.62
C ASP A 795 -34.96 -10.94 -16.56
N VAL A 796 -34.01 -10.00 -16.69
CA VAL A 796 -34.16 -8.80 -17.53
C VAL A 796 -32.84 -8.36 -18.17
N SER A 797 -32.13 -9.24 -18.87
CA SER A 797 -30.99 -8.82 -19.70
C SER A 797 -31.45 -8.48 -21.12
N ASP A 798 -31.48 -7.19 -21.45
CA ASP A 798 -31.73 -6.70 -22.82
C ASP A 798 -30.75 -7.28 -23.85
N ALA A 799 -29.62 -7.86 -23.42
CA ALA A 799 -28.56 -8.39 -24.27
C ALA A 799 -29.02 -9.51 -25.23
N ALA A 800 -30.14 -10.20 -24.95
CA ALA A 800 -30.67 -11.31 -25.76
C ALA A 800 -30.83 -10.97 -27.26
N HIS A 801 -31.03 -9.69 -27.58
CA HIS A 801 -31.18 -9.19 -28.95
C HIS A 801 -29.86 -9.12 -29.76
N TRP A 802 -28.71 -9.33 -29.12
CA TRP A 802 -27.38 -9.37 -29.77
C TRP A 802 -26.67 -10.70 -29.59
N VAL A 803 -27.26 -11.64 -28.82
CA VAL A 803 -26.66 -12.95 -28.53
C VAL A 803 -26.65 -13.80 -29.80
N VAL A 804 -25.49 -14.40 -30.05
CA VAL A 804 -25.25 -15.26 -31.20
C VAL A 804 -25.80 -16.69 -30.99
N PRO A 805 -26.27 -17.37 -32.05
CA PRO A 805 -26.87 -18.70 -31.93
C PRO A 805 -25.98 -19.72 -31.20
N GLU A 806 -24.69 -19.75 -31.50
CA GLU A 806 -23.76 -20.72 -30.92
C GLU A 806 -23.49 -20.51 -29.42
N CYS A 807 -23.61 -19.27 -28.92
CA CYS A 807 -23.40 -18.95 -27.51
C CYS A 807 -24.65 -19.19 -26.66
N LEU A 808 -25.83 -19.38 -27.28
CA LEU A 808 -27.05 -19.81 -26.57
C LEU A 808 -26.92 -21.25 -26.05
N ASP A 809 -26.14 -22.09 -26.73
CA ASP A 809 -25.81 -23.46 -26.33
C ASP A 809 -24.64 -23.55 -25.34
N GLY A 810 -24.14 -22.42 -24.83
CA GLY A 810 -22.99 -22.36 -23.91
C GLY A 810 -21.62 -22.57 -24.54
N LYS A 811 -21.50 -22.53 -25.89
CA LYS A 811 -20.19 -22.57 -26.58
C LYS A 811 -19.47 -21.22 -26.43
N GLN A 812 -18.13 -21.25 -26.48
CA GLN A 812 -17.33 -20.03 -26.40
C GLN A 812 -17.50 -19.16 -27.64
N ALA A 813 -17.52 -17.84 -27.43
CA ALA A 813 -17.57 -16.85 -28.50
C ALA A 813 -16.30 -16.92 -29.38
N THR A 814 -16.47 -16.64 -30.67
CA THR A 814 -15.42 -16.63 -31.69
C THR A 814 -15.36 -15.28 -32.41
N PHE A 815 -14.37 -15.03 -33.27
CA PHE A 815 -14.37 -13.83 -34.12
C PHE A 815 -15.65 -13.71 -34.95
N ALA A 816 -16.16 -14.84 -35.46
CA ALA A 816 -17.41 -14.88 -36.21
C ALA A 816 -18.64 -14.54 -35.34
N SER A 817 -18.54 -14.69 -34.03
CA SER A 817 -19.57 -14.28 -33.08
C SER A 817 -19.64 -12.74 -32.99
N ASP A 818 -18.49 -12.06 -32.88
CA ASP A 818 -18.46 -10.59 -32.92
C ASP A 818 -19.04 -10.04 -34.23
N ILE A 819 -18.77 -10.69 -35.37
CA ILE A 819 -19.32 -10.29 -36.67
C ILE A 819 -20.85 -10.33 -36.67
N PHE A 820 -21.47 -11.36 -36.10
CA PHE A 820 -22.92 -11.45 -35.99
C PHE A 820 -23.48 -10.35 -35.09
N SER A 821 -22.89 -10.17 -33.89
CA SER A 821 -23.32 -9.13 -32.95
C SER A 821 -23.15 -7.73 -33.54
N PHE A 822 -22.09 -7.49 -34.32
CA PHE A 822 -21.89 -6.24 -35.05
C PHE A 822 -22.96 -6.02 -36.12
N GLY A 823 -23.42 -7.09 -36.80
CA GLY A 823 -24.56 -7.02 -37.70
C GLY A 823 -25.84 -6.57 -36.99
N MET A 824 -26.06 -7.01 -35.75
CA MET A 824 -27.17 -6.53 -34.92
C MET A 824 -27.00 -5.07 -34.50
N CYS A 825 -25.77 -4.61 -34.24
CA CYS A 825 -25.47 -3.19 -34.03
C CYS A 825 -25.82 -2.34 -35.26
N ILE A 826 -25.53 -2.81 -36.48
CA ILE A 826 -25.88 -2.12 -37.72
C ILE A 826 -27.41 -1.94 -37.83
N ILE A 827 -28.19 -2.99 -37.54
CA ILE A 827 -29.66 -2.91 -37.53
C ILE A 827 -30.13 -1.83 -36.56
N GLN A 828 -29.59 -1.82 -35.33
CA GLN A 828 -29.99 -0.87 -34.31
C GLN A 828 -29.61 0.57 -34.67
N ALA A 829 -28.37 0.79 -35.13
CA ALA A 829 -27.87 2.12 -35.47
C ALA A 829 -28.63 2.74 -36.65
N VAL A 830 -28.95 1.96 -37.69
CA VAL A 830 -29.67 2.45 -38.88
C VAL A 830 -31.16 2.68 -38.59
N THR A 831 -31.79 1.85 -37.76
CA THR A 831 -33.24 1.95 -37.51
C THR A 831 -33.63 2.77 -36.28
N GLY A 832 -32.69 3.01 -35.36
CA GLY A 832 -32.97 3.54 -34.03
C GLY A 832 -33.79 2.60 -33.14
N LYS A 833 -33.97 1.33 -33.53
CA LYS A 833 -34.79 0.34 -32.80
C LYS A 833 -33.97 -0.91 -32.52
N ARG A 834 -34.26 -1.58 -31.40
CA ARG A 834 -33.64 -2.87 -31.09
C ARG A 834 -33.85 -3.87 -32.23
N PRO A 835 -32.89 -4.77 -32.49
CA PRO A 835 -33.11 -5.92 -33.36
C PRO A 835 -34.40 -6.65 -32.93
N TRP A 836 -35.32 -6.98 -33.84
CA TRP A 836 -36.65 -7.54 -33.52
C TRP A 836 -37.61 -6.65 -32.69
N GLY A 837 -37.29 -5.40 -32.37
CA GLY A 837 -38.21 -4.49 -31.66
C GLY A 837 -38.44 -4.88 -30.19
N ASN A 838 -39.69 -4.78 -29.70
CA ASN A 838 -40.07 -5.08 -28.30
C ASN A 838 -40.50 -6.55 -28.11
N LEU A 839 -39.91 -7.47 -28.87
CA LEU A 839 -40.17 -8.90 -28.70
C LEU A 839 -39.54 -9.41 -27.40
N ASP A 840 -40.22 -10.36 -26.76
CA ASP A 840 -39.73 -11.01 -25.54
C ASP A 840 -38.42 -11.79 -25.78
N ASN A 841 -37.49 -11.75 -24.81
CA ASN A 841 -36.17 -12.38 -24.91
C ASN A 841 -36.25 -13.87 -25.28
N MET A 842 -37.18 -14.63 -24.70
CA MET A 842 -37.34 -16.06 -24.99
C MET A 842 -37.76 -16.31 -26.44
N LEU A 843 -38.57 -15.41 -27.01
CA LEU A 843 -38.98 -15.48 -28.41
C LEU A 843 -37.85 -15.07 -29.36
N VAL A 844 -37.04 -14.09 -28.97
CA VAL A 844 -35.86 -13.67 -29.73
C VAL A 844 -34.85 -14.82 -29.79
N GLU A 845 -34.53 -15.44 -28.65
CA GLU A 845 -33.61 -16.59 -28.58
C GLU A 845 -34.08 -17.75 -29.47
N ARG A 846 -35.37 -18.09 -29.42
CA ARG A 846 -35.94 -19.14 -30.28
C ARG A 846 -35.81 -18.83 -31.76
N ARG A 847 -36.02 -17.58 -32.18
CA ARG A 847 -35.87 -17.14 -33.58
C ARG A 847 -34.42 -17.23 -34.02
N VAL A 848 -33.49 -16.75 -33.19
CA VAL A 848 -32.05 -16.81 -33.46
C VAL A 848 -31.58 -18.27 -33.59
N GLN A 849 -32.05 -19.17 -32.72
CA GLN A 849 -31.78 -20.62 -32.81
C GLN A 849 -32.31 -21.25 -34.10
N ASN A 850 -33.46 -20.79 -34.60
CA ASN A 850 -34.02 -21.23 -35.87
C ASN A 850 -33.34 -20.59 -37.11
N GLY A 851 -32.38 -19.69 -36.91
CA GLY A 851 -31.72 -18.94 -38.00
C GLY A 851 -32.60 -17.86 -38.63
N GLU A 852 -33.64 -17.40 -37.92
CA GLU A 852 -34.51 -16.33 -38.37
C GLU A 852 -33.91 -14.96 -38.04
N LEU A 853 -33.81 -14.08 -39.05
CA LEU A 853 -33.36 -12.69 -38.89
C LEU A 853 -34.55 -11.73 -38.86
N PRO A 854 -34.38 -10.48 -38.38
CA PRO A 854 -35.42 -9.46 -38.47
C PRO A 854 -35.84 -9.26 -39.93
N GLN A 855 -37.11 -8.89 -40.17
CA GLN A 855 -37.51 -8.49 -41.52
C GLN A 855 -36.74 -7.25 -41.96
N LYS A 856 -36.38 -7.18 -43.25
CA LYS A 856 -35.65 -6.05 -43.84
C LYS A 856 -36.36 -4.72 -43.50
N PRO A 857 -35.74 -3.82 -42.72
CA PRO A 857 -36.33 -2.53 -42.41
C PRO A 857 -36.34 -1.61 -43.65
N PRO A 858 -37.33 -0.70 -43.78
CA PRO A 858 -37.41 0.24 -44.92
C PRO A 858 -36.20 1.17 -45.04
N ALA A 859 -35.49 1.39 -43.94
CA ALA A 859 -34.29 2.22 -43.85
C ALA A 859 -33.08 1.66 -44.63
N PHE A 860 -33.09 0.37 -45.00
CA PHE A 860 -31.97 -0.29 -45.68
C PHE A 860 -32.16 -0.37 -47.19
N SER A 861 -31.10 -0.05 -47.94
CA SER A 861 -30.97 -0.44 -49.35
C SER A 861 -30.80 -1.97 -49.49
N ASN A 862 -30.89 -2.49 -50.72
CA ASN A 862 -30.71 -3.93 -50.94
C ASN A 862 -29.27 -4.38 -50.62
N SER A 863 -28.26 -3.59 -51.01
CA SER A 863 -26.85 -3.89 -50.77
C SER A 863 -26.44 -3.78 -49.30
N GLU A 864 -27.01 -2.81 -48.57
CA GLU A 864 -26.79 -2.66 -47.12
C GLU A 864 -27.41 -3.82 -46.33
N TRP A 865 -28.62 -4.24 -46.70
CA TRP A 865 -29.26 -5.39 -46.07
C TRP A 865 -28.55 -6.71 -46.39
N GLU A 866 -28.02 -6.86 -47.60
CA GLU A 866 -27.21 -8.02 -48.00
C GLU A 866 -25.93 -8.16 -47.16
N LEU A 867 -25.31 -7.03 -46.76
CA LEU A 867 -24.19 -7.05 -45.81
C LEU A 867 -24.64 -7.66 -44.47
N VAL A 868 -25.74 -7.17 -43.89
CA VAL A 868 -26.29 -7.69 -42.62
C VAL A 868 -26.63 -9.18 -42.73
N LEU A 869 -27.28 -9.61 -43.81
CA LEU A 869 -27.59 -11.04 -44.04
C LEU A 869 -26.31 -11.90 -44.11
N SER A 870 -25.24 -11.37 -44.70
CA SER A 870 -23.96 -12.08 -44.84
C SER A 870 -23.18 -12.15 -43.52
N MET A 871 -23.32 -11.14 -42.67
CA MET A 871 -22.74 -11.12 -41.32
C MET A 871 -23.50 -12.03 -40.36
N CYS A 872 -24.82 -12.09 -40.48
CA CYS A 872 -25.69 -12.77 -39.50
C CYS A 872 -26.14 -14.18 -39.93
N LYS A 873 -25.32 -14.90 -40.71
CA LYS A 873 -25.62 -16.30 -41.08
C LYS A 873 -25.60 -17.23 -39.86
N LEU A 874 -26.45 -18.25 -39.88
CA LEU A 874 -26.57 -19.22 -38.79
C LEU A 874 -25.25 -19.95 -38.51
N LYS A 875 -24.54 -20.42 -39.54
CA LYS A 875 -23.24 -21.08 -39.37
C LYS A 875 -22.09 -20.05 -39.29
N PRO A 876 -21.27 -20.08 -38.21
CA PRO A 876 -20.14 -19.16 -38.06
C PRO A 876 -19.15 -19.18 -39.23
N SER A 877 -18.89 -20.36 -39.81
CA SER A 877 -17.96 -20.53 -40.95
C SER A 877 -18.43 -19.87 -42.25
N GLU A 878 -19.70 -19.48 -42.34
CA GLU A 878 -20.26 -18.84 -43.54
C GLU A 878 -20.36 -17.31 -43.40
N ARG A 879 -20.06 -16.77 -42.21
CA ARG A 879 -20.10 -15.32 -41.94
C ARG A 879 -18.89 -14.62 -42.56
N LEU A 880 -19.04 -13.34 -42.85
CA LEU A 880 -17.96 -12.52 -43.40
C LEU A 880 -16.79 -12.38 -42.42
N ASN A 881 -15.58 -12.23 -42.98
CA ASN A 881 -14.40 -11.78 -42.23
C ASN A 881 -14.50 -10.26 -41.97
N ILE A 882 -14.01 -9.80 -40.82
CA ILE A 882 -13.94 -8.37 -40.46
C ILE A 882 -13.36 -7.50 -41.58
N LEU A 883 -12.32 -7.94 -42.29
CA LEU A 883 -11.71 -7.19 -43.39
C LEU A 883 -12.72 -6.86 -44.52
N VAL A 884 -13.60 -7.80 -44.83
CA VAL A 884 -14.64 -7.62 -45.84
C VAL A 884 -15.74 -6.68 -45.32
N VAL A 885 -16.08 -6.79 -44.04
CA VAL A 885 -17.06 -5.90 -43.39
C VAL A 885 -16.57 -4.45 -43.40
N VAL A 886 -15.31 -4.22 -43.01
CA VAL A 886 -14.67 -2.88 -43.04
C VAL A 886 -14.71 -2.29 -44.45
N GLN A 887 -14.34 -3.07 -45.46
CA GLN A 887 -14.37 -2.61 -46.86
C GLN A 887 -15.78 -2.20 -47.29
N ARG A 888 -16.81 -2.99 -46.96
CA ARG A 888 -18.20 -2.70 -47.33
C ARG A 888 -18.76 -1.49 -46.59
N LEU A 889 -18.45 -1.34 -45.31
CA LEU A 889 -18.86 -0.17 -44.53
C LEU A 889 -18.17 1.11 -45.01
N LYS A 890 -16.91 1.02 -45.46
CA LYS A 890 -16.21 2.14 -46.09
C LYS A 890 -16.94 2.62 -47.34
N GLU A 891 -17.39 1.71 -48.20
CA GLU A 891 -18.16 2.04 -49.40
C GLU A 891 -19.44 2.81 -49.06
N PHE A 892 -20.19 2.38 -48.03
CA PHE A 892 -21.41 3.05 -47.59
C PHE A 892 -21.15 4.40 -46.91
N ALA A 893 -20.07 4.52 -46.14
CA ALA A 893 -19.65 5.78 -45.52
C ALA A 893 -19.15 6.82 -46.53
N SER A 894 -18.65 6.37 -47.70
CA SER A 894 -18.02 7.23 -48.71
C SER A 894 -18.97 7.79 -49.76
N VAL A 895 -20.28 7.52 -49.70
CA VAL A 895 -21.24 8.00 -50.72
C VAL A 895 -21.57 9.48 -50.46
N PRO A 896 -21.20 10.41 -51.35
CA PRO A 896 -21.67 11.80 -51.26
C PRO A 896 -23.16 11.85 -51.57
N GLU A 897 -23.91 12.70 -50.86
CA GLU A 897 -25.27 13.10 -51.19
C GLU A 897 -25.33 13.71 -52.60
N ALA A 898 -25.45 12.87 -53.62
CA ALA A 898 -25.64 13.29 -55.01
C ALA A 898 -26.44 12.23 -55.78
N ALA A 899 -27.71 12.07 -55.42
CA ALA A 899 -28.72 11.47 -56.29
C ALA A 899 -30.14 11.84 -55.83
N SER A 900 -30.52 13.10 -55.98
CA SER A 900 -31.92 13.49 -56.17
C SER A 900 -32.02 14.45 -57.36
N ILE A 901 -32.21 13.88 -58.56
CA ILE A 901 -32.91 14.51 -59.68
C ILE A 901 -34.33 13.97 -59.64
#